data_AF-A0A6P1AD90-F1
#
_entry.id   AF-A0A6P1AD90-F1
#
_cell.length_a   1.000
_cell.length_b   1.000
_cell.length_c   1.000
_cell.angle_alpha   90.00
_cell.angle_beta   90.00
_cell.angle_gamma   90.00
#
_symmetry.space_group_name_H-M   'P 1'
#
loop_
_entity.id
_entity.type
_entity.pdbx_description
1 polymer ?
#
loop_
_entity_poly.entity_id
_entity_poly.type
_entity_poly.pdbx_seq_one_letter_code
_entity_poly.pdbx_strand_id
1 'polypeptide(L)'
;MSMQSHQKNQSFKFGTFPNKYFRRDLEVLREKLKRKEHFAFNKAADGELAIVVGRHINRLHIGNGEFIYEPENPEDEELRAALSAALRCDREQYFLGVACPCCVGEDDARWMREFVNRDESYLTWANIFVNSNYSYYLTSIVPLYQEYEVILVCNQQANLEKLPFSVKKDFRCGLNAWKENRNLITEIKNYLDEHEIKNHLFLFCCGPLGNILTHQLFLHSQENTYLDIGSTLDPLLFGEKGYTRGYLQGSANITKECRWNFEAEKPYDVVFVVPEVNRGWILDGICQEIAKFIEGKWRFVYYPTEDIPLAEVYYLAHYSLVGKCLKEYPYIRYSQLLTWYTHPKNTARLEERVVQALNNCTTTICASPQNVKFLIDNGVEKHKVTSILGGADPNLFQPHQREAGSVGFCTAYYPRKNPALILGVVKAMPHRQFILLGRNWEKYEKFSELRDLPNFEYVEAPYSDYPQYYAQMDVFVSPAKLEGGPIPLIEAMMCNIVPVASKTGFAPNIITHGENGFLFNIDSSVEEVCDLIEQAYQIETNIRDTVIHLSWENFSLEVQKLFAKNSGFFQEKIQGLQEELKNIVQEVKDLKTDKLSLKNRNQELKIKLREVKDKNEELKADRTNLKNKIAALQAEFINFKNKLEDLQADRIKLKGKIDDLQTNRVSLKSKIEKLQQDKRTLQKEKKKLRSEIKLMQASKFWKVREKWVSLKKGLGLVDK
;
A
#
# COMPACT_ATOMS: atom_id res chain seq x y z
N MET A 1 -31.14 -34.07 21.72
CA MET A 1 -32.49 -34.27 21.16
C MET A 1 -33.35 -33.05 21.52
N SER A 2 -33.56 -32.12 20.58
CA SER A 2 -34.70 -31.18 20.54
C SER A 2 -34.63 -30.13 19.40
N MET A 3 -33.76 -30.28 18.39
CA MET A 3 -33.75 -29.39 17.20
C MET A 3 -34.64 -29.88 16.03
N GLN A 4 -35.29 -31.04 16.13
CA GLN A 4 -36.05 -31.64 15.02
C GLN A 4 -37.58 -31.45 15.09
N SER A 5 -38.13 -30.82 16.14
CA SER A 5 -39.58 -30.71 16.32
C SER A 5 -40.21 -29.39 15.85
N HIS A 6 -39.42 -28.37 15.46
CA HIS A 6 -39.95 -27.05 15.06
C HIS A 6 -40.15 -26.85 13.54
N GLN A 7 -39.84 -27.84 12.69
CA GLN A 7 -39.93 -27.68 11.22
C GLN A 7 -41.25 -28.16 10.58
N LYS A 8 -42.22 -28.62 11.37
CA LYS A 8 -43.39 -29.33 10.82
C LYS A 8 -44.65 -28.51 10.51
N ASN A 9 -44.66 -27.18 10.68
CA ASN A 9 -45.89 -26.40 10.43
C ASN A 9 -45.68 -24.91 10.05
N GLN A 10 -44.64 -24.57 9.29
CA GLN A 10 -44.60 -23.25 8.64
C GLN A 10 -45.15 -23.37 7.22
N SER A 11 -46.23 -22.64 6.92
CA SER A 11 -46.66 -22.42 5.54
C SER A 11 -45.49 -21.74 4.82
N PHE A 12 -44.96 -22.37 3.76
CA PHE A 12 -43.76 -21.90 3.08
C PHE A 12 -44.11 -20.65 2.26
N LYS A 13 -44.02 -19.48 2.89
CA LYS A 13 -44.03 -18.19 2.21
C LYS A 13 -42.65 -17.91 1.62
N PHE A 14 -42.57 -16.98 0.67
CA PHE A 14 -41.29 -16.53 0.15
C PHE A 14 -40.48 -15.78 1.20
N GLY A 15 -39.17 -15.67 0.99
CA GLY A 15 -38.33 -14.84 1.86
C GLY A 15 -38.73 -13.37 1.76
N THR A 16 -38.51 -12.60 2.83
CA THR A 16 -38.56 -11.13 2.79
C THR A 16 -37.14 -10.57 2.78
N PHE A 17 -36.96 -9.38 2.24
CA PHE A 17 -35.68 -8.68 2.28
C PHE A 17 -35.18 -8.50 3.72
N PRO A 18 -33.85 -8.62 4.00
CA PRO A 18 -32.73 -8.86 3.07
C PRO A 18 -32.50 -10.34 2.70
N ASN A 19 -33.32 -11.25 3.22
CA ASN A 19 -33.15 -12.70 3.12
C ASN A 19 -33.87 -13.34 1.91
N LYS A 20 -34.25 -12.51 0.94
CA LYS A 20 -34.96 -12.93 -0.27
C LYS A 20 -33.98 -13.14 -1.42
N TYR A 21 -34.00 -14.34 -2.01
CA TYR A 21 -33.06 -14.74 -3.06
C TYR A 21 -33.74 -15.41 -4.22
N PHE A 22 -33.24 -15.10 -5.41
CA PHE A 22 -33.82 -15.54 -6.67
C PHE A 22 -33.90 -17.08 -6.77
N ARG A 23 -32.85 -17.81 -6.38
CA ARG A 23 -32.88 -19.28 -6.33
C ARG A 23 -33.77 -19.83 -5.22
N ARG A 24 -33.70 -19.27 -4.02
CA ARG A 24 -34.40 -19.77 -2.83
C ARG A 24 -35.92 -19.70 -2.98
N ASP A 25 -36.44 -18.61 -3.54
CA ASP A 25 -37.88 -18.48 -3.76
C ASP A 25 -38.38 -19.48 -4.82
N LEU A 26 -37.56 -19.82 -5.81
CA LEU A 26 -37.89 -20.90 -6.75
C LEU A 26 -37.93 -22.27 -6.03
N GLU A 27 -37.05 -22.50 -5.07
CA GLU A 27 -37.07 -23.70 -4.23
C GLU A 27 -38.33 -23.77 -3.36
N VAL A 28 -38.87 -22.64 -2.91
CA VAL A 28 -40.17 -22.60 -2.21
C VAL A 28 -41.28 -23.15 -3.12
N LEU A 29 -41.36 -22.68 -4.37
CA LEU A 29 -42.35 -23.21 -5.34
C LEU A 29 -42.15 -24.71 -5.60
N ARG A 30 -40.88 -25.15 -5.73
CA ARG A 30 -40.54 -26.57 -5.89
C ARG A 30 -41.02 -27.42 -4.72
N GLU A 31 -40.79 -26.98 -3.49
CA GLU A 31 -41.19 -27.74 -2.30
C GLU A 31 -42.71 -27.80 -2.15
N LYS A 32 -43.44 -26.74 -2.54
CA LYS A 32 -44.92 -26.78 -2.62
C LYS A 32 -45.40 -27.83 -3.61
N LEU A 33 -44.81 -27.87 -4.80
CA LEU A 33 -45.11 -28.90 -5.82
C LEU A 33 -44.77 -30.31 -5.33
N LYS A 34 -43.65 -30.51 -4.65
CA LYS A 34 -43.31 -31.84 -4.09
C LYS A 34 -44.30 -32.32 -3.03
N ARG A 35 -44.86 -31.39 -2.25
CA ARG A 35 -45.82 -31.69 -1.19
C ARG A 35 -47.25 -31.78 -1.69
N LYS A 36 -47.48 -31.53 -2.98
CA LYS A 36 -48.82 -31.44 -3.59
C LYS A 36 -49.71 -30.43 -2.86
N GLU A 37 -49.12 -29.34 -2.37
CA GLU A 37 -49.87 -28.21 -1.84
C GLU A 37 -50.64 -27.53 -2.98
N HIS A 38 -51.91 -27.19 -2.76
CA HIS A 38 -52.69 -26.41 -3.71
C HIS A 38 -52.31 -24.93 -3.60
N PHE A 39 -51.93 -24.33 -4.73
CA PHE A 39 -51.63 -22.90 -4.80
C PHE A 39 -51.78 -22.37 -6.23
N ALA A 40 -51.97 -21.06 -6.35
CA ALA A 40 -51.88 -20.36 -7.61
C ALA A 40 -50.59 -19.51 -7.63
N PHE A 41 -49.83 -19.59 -8.72
CA PHE A 41 -48.70 -18.72 -8.98
C PHE A 41 -48.92 -18.00 -10.29
N ASN A 42 -49.07 -16.68 -10.17
CA ASN A 42 -49.27 -15.76 -11.27
C ASN A 42 -47.97 -14.97 -11.47
N LYS A 43 -47.48 -14.76 -12.68
CA LYS A 43 -46.28 -13.93 -12.93
C LYS A 43 -46.62 -12.78 -13.88
N ALA A 44 -46.33 -11.55 -13.49
CA ALA A 44 -46.54 -10.36 -14.30
C ALA A 44 -45.21 -9.66 -14.56
N ALA A 45 -44.73 -9.79 -15.79
CA ALA A 45 -43.44 -9.27 -16.23
C ALA A 45 -43.59 -7.87 -16.83
N ASP A 46 -42.67 -7.48 -17.70
CA ASP A 46 -42.64 -6.18 -18.36
C ASP A 46 -43.89 -5.91 -19.22
N GLY A 47 -44.40 -6.94 -19.90
CA GLY A 47 -45.60 -6.88 -20.71
C GLY A 47 -46.86 -6.59 -19.91
N GLU A 48 -47.13 -7.38 -18.87
CA GLU A 48 -48.29 -7.19 -18.00
C GLU A 48 -48.20 -5.87 -17.23
N LEU A 49 -47.00 -5.46 -16.81
CA LEU A 49 -46.76 -4.15 -16.20
C LEU A 49 -47.18 -3.00 -17.14
N ALA A 50 -46.77 -3.03 -18.40
CA ALA A 50 -47.14 -2.00 -19.37
C ALA A 50 -48.67 -1.87 -19.49
N ILE A 51 -49.39 -2.99 -19.52
CA ILE A 51 -50.86 -3.01 -19.58
C ILE A 51 -51.47 -2.37 -18.32
N VAL A 52 -51.07 -2.80 -17.12
CA VAL A 52 -51.68 -2.26 -15.88
C VAL A 52 -51.29 -0.81 -15.58
N VAL A 53 -50.17 -0.32 -16.14
CA VAL A 53 -49.84 1.11 -16.13
C VAL A 53 -50.69 1.89 -17.14
N GLY A 54 -51.15 1.25 -18.21
CA GLY A 54 -51.93 1.88 -19.28
C GLY A 54 -51.06 2.38 -20.44
N ARG A 55 -49.92 1.73 -20.69
CA ARG A 55 -49.00 2.05 -21.78
C ARG A 55 -49.32 1.17 -22.99
N HIS A 56 -49.50 1.81 -24.15
CA HIS A 56 -49.63 1.07 -25.41
C HIS A 56 -48.47 0.10 -25.61
N ILE A 57 -48.77 -1.14 -25.96
CA ILE A 57 -47.78 -2.18 -26.21
C ILE A 57 -48.25 -3.11 -27.33
N ASN A 58 -47.38 -3.35 -28.32
CA ASN A 58 -47.65 -4.26 -29.43
C ASN A 58 -46.52 -5.30 -29.54
N ARG A 59 -46.82 -6.55 -29.19
CA ARG A 59 -45.92 -7.70 -29.26
C ARG A 59 -46.35 -8.75 -30.30
N LEU A 60 -47.22 -8.39 -31.23
CA LEU A 60 -47.67 -9.31 -32.29
C LEU A 60 -46.51 -9.76 -33.21
N HIS A 61 -45.43 -8.99 -33.27
CA HIS A 61 -44.25 -9.29 -34.08
C HIS A 61 -43.17 -10.12 -33.35
N ILE A 62 -43.34 -10.41 -32.05
CA ILE A 62 -42.34 -11.13 -31.26
C ILE A 62 -42.60 -12.64 -31.35
N GLY A 63 -41.58 -13.41 -31.77
CA GLY A 63 -41.69 -14.87 -31.86
C GLY A 63 -42.80 -15.31 -32.80
N ASN A 64 -43.76 -16.10 -32.28
CA ASN A 64 -44.95 -16.52 -33.02
C ASN A 64 -46.14 -15.56 -32.84
N GLY A 65 -45.97 -14.39 -32.22
CA GLY A 65 -47.02 -13.41 -31.88
C GLY A 65 -47.58 -13.62 -30.46
N GLU A 66 -47.77 -12.52 -29.72
CA GLU A 66 -48.16 -12.55 -28.30
C GLU A 66 -49.44 -11.77 -27.96
N PHE A 67 -49.39 -10.44 -27.95
CA PHE A 67 -50.56 -9.61 -27.64
C PHE A 67 -50.33 -8.16 -28.07
N ILE A 68 -51.43 -7.42 -28.15
CA ILE A 68 -51.46 -5.97 -28.29
C ILE A 68 -52.41 -5.40 -27.25
N TYR A 69 -52.05 -4.26 -26.66
CA TYR A 69 -52.91 -3.45 -25.79
C TYR A 69 -52.90 -2.00 -26.26
N GLU A 70 -54.10 -1.48 -26.51
CA GLU A 70 -54.38 -0.12 -26.94
C GLU A 70 -55.16 0.61 -25.83
N PRO A 71 -54.55 1.59 -25.16
CA PRO A 71 -55.25 2.41 -24.17
C PRO A 71 -56.47 3.08 -24.78
N GLU A 72 -57.51 3.28 -23.96
CA GLU A 72 -58.79 3.90 -24.36
C GLU A 72 -59.67 3.05 -25.30
N ASN A 73 -59.19 1.91 -25.79
CA ASN A 73 -60.05 0.93 -26.44
C ASN A 73 -60.94 0.24 -25.37
N PRO A 74 -62.28 0.25 -25.47
CA PRO A 74 -63.16 -0.27 -24.43
C PRO A 74 -62.96 -1.76 -24.11
N GLU A 75 -62.67 -2.59 -25.11
CA GLU A 75 -62.43 -4.03 -24.91
C GLU A 75 -61.11 -4.27 -24.16
N ASP A 76 -60.08 -3.53 -24.52
CA ASP A 76 -58.76 -3.62 -23.91
C ASP A 76 -58.75 -3.11 -22.47
N GLU A 77 -59.53 -2.08 -22.16
CA GLU A 77 -59.70 -1.59 -20.78
C GLU A 77 -60.44 -2.59 -19.90
N GLU A 78 -61.41 -3.33 -20.45
CA GLU A 78 -62.07 -4.43 -19.73
C GLU A 78 -61.08 -5.56 -19.39
N LEU A 79 -60.23 -5.93 -20.35
CA LEU A 79 -59.19 -6.94 -20.16
C LEU A 79 -58.12 -6.48 -19.17
N ARG A 80 -57.71 -5.21 -19.26
CA ARG A 80 -56.80 -4.57 -18.30
C ARG A 80 -57.38 -4.55 -16.90
N ALA A 81 -58.69 -4.33 -16.74
CA ALA A 81 -59.36 -4.43 -15.44
C ALA A 81 -59.33 -5.86 -14.90
N ALA A 82 -59.57 -6.88 -15.74
CA ALA A 82 -59.48 -8.28 -15.35
C ALA A 82 -58.06 -8.69 -14.94
N LEU A 83 -57.04 -8.25 -15.70
CA LEU A 83 -55.64 -8.44 -15.35
C LEU A 83 -55.29 -7.73 -14.04
N SER A 84 -55.74 -6.48 -13.85
CA SER A 84 -55.54 -5.71 -12.63
C SER A 84 -56.11 -6.42 -11.40
N ALA A 85 -57.31 -7.00 -11.53
CA ALA A 85 -57.92 -7.80 -10.47
C ALA A 85 -57.10 -9.06 -10.15
N ALA A 86 -56.54 -9.72 -11.18
CA ALA A 86 -55.66 -10.88 -10.98
C ALA A 86 -54.39 -10.52 -10.19
N LEU A 87 -53.78 -9.37 -10.49
CA LEU A 87 -52.55 -8.94 -9.80
C LEU A 87 -52.80 -8.42 -8.38
N ARG A 88 -54.02 -7.96 -8.07
CA ARG A 88 -54.43 -7.48 -6.73
C ARG A 88 -55.12 -8.54 -5.87
N CYS A 89 -55.11 -9.80 -6.31
CA CYS A 89 -55.73 -10.88 -5.55
C CYS A 89 -55.00 -11.12 -4.22
N ASP A 90 -55.72 -10.93 -3.11
CA ASP A 90 -55.21 -11.14 -1.75
C ASP A 90 -55.81 -12.39 -1.10
N ARG A 91 -55.20 -13.54 -1.37
CA ARG A 91 -55.61 -14.86 -0.86
C ARG A 91 -54.38 -15.66 -0.47
N GLU A 92 -54.41 -16.38 0.66
CA GLU A 92 -53.23 -17.05 1.23
C GLU A 92 -52.53 -18.03 0.29
N GLN A 93 -53.26 -18.74 -0.56
CA GLN A 93 -52.71 -19.70 -1.54
C GLN A 93 -52.38 -19.06 -2.90
N TYR A 94 -52.53 -17.75 -3.04
CA TYR A 94 -52.25 -17.01 -4.27
C TYR A 94 -50.90 -16.31 -4.14
N PHE A 95 -49.97 -16.58 -5.05
CA PHE A 95 -48.60 -16.05 -5.04
C PHE A 95 -48.35 -15.28 -6.33
N LEU A 96 -47.56 -14.22 -6.26
CA LEU A 96 -47.34 -13.32 -7.39
C LEU A 96 -45.86 -13.10 -7.70
N GLY A 97 -45.46 -13.38 -8.93
CA GLY A 97 -44.24 -12.89 -9.54
C GLY A 97 -44.44 -11.46 -10.05
N VAL A 98 -43.68 -10.48 -9.57
CA VAL A 98 -43.71 -9.08 -10.03
C VAL A 98 -42.43 -8.69 -10.77
N ALA A 99 -42.54 -7.73 -11.67
CA ALA A 99 -41.40 -7.20 -12.42
C ALA A 99 -40.32 -6.65 -11.47
N CYS A 100 -39.06 -6.85 -11.87
CA CYS A 100 -37.89 -6.61 -11.03
C CYS A 100 -37.17 -5.31 -11.41
N PRO A 101 -36.48 -4.60 -10.48
CA PRO A 101 -35.78 -3.35 -10.81
C PRO A 101 -34.75 -3.49 -11.94
N CYS A 102 -33.99 -4.59 -11.98
CA CYS A 102 -33.03 -4.84 -13.08
C CYS A 102 -33.69 -5.32 -14.39
N CYS A 103 -35.02 -5.40 -14.43
CA CYS A 103 -35.81 -5.82 -15.58
C CYS A 103 -36.52 -4.61 -16.23
N VAL A 104 -37.13 -3.75 -15.40
CA VAL A 104 -38.01 -2.66 -15.86
C VAL A 104 -37.59 -1.27 -15.38
N GLY A 105 -36.50 -1.15 -14.61
CA GLY A 105 -36.13 0.08 -13.93
C GLY A 105 -36.74 0.19 -12.53
N GLU A 106 -36.23 1.12 -11.73
CA GLU A 106 -36.61 1.23 -10.32
C GLU A 106 -38.02 1.78 -10.11
N ASP A 107 -38.39 2.84 -10.83
CA ASP A 107 -39.69 3.49 -10.68
C ASP A 107 -40.84 2.54 -11.03
N ASP A 108 -40.70 1.82 -12.13
CA ASP A 108 -41.67 0.84 -12.62
C ASP A 108 -41.82 -0.36 -11.67
N ALA A 109 -40.71 -0.87 -11.13
CA ALA A 109 -40.76 -1.96 -10.15
C ALA A 109 -41.38 -1.52 -8.83
N ARG A 110 -41.13 -0.26 -8.39
CA ARG A 110 -41.73 0.33 -7.19
C ARG A 110 -43.23 0.50 -7.38
N TRP A 111 -43.62 1.15 -8.48
CA TRP A 111 -45.02 1.36 -8.83
C TRP A 111 -45.78 0.05 -8.88
N MET A 112 -45.20 -1.01 -9.47
CA MET A 112 -45.86 -2.31 -9.55
C MET A 112 -46.16 -2.91 -8.16
N ARG A 113 -45.22 -2.79 -7.22
CA ARG A 113 -45.40 -3.29 -5.86
C ARG A 113 -46.46 -2.51 -5.09
N GLU A 114 -46.45 -1.19 -5.23
CA GLU A 114 -47.48 -0.32 -4.67
C GLU A 114 -48.85 -0.60 -5.30
N PHE A 115 -48.90 -0.85 -6.61
CA PHE A 115 -50.12 -1.19 -7.32
C PHE A 115 -50.70 -2.54 -6.87
N VAL A 116 -49.85 -3.55 -6.65
CA VAL A 116 -50.25 -4.87 -6.14
C VAL A 116 -50.67 -4.79 -4.67
N ASN A 117 -49.98 -3.95 -3.88
CA ASN A 117 -50.23 -3.69 -2.46
C ASN A 117 -50.40 -4.95 -1.61
N ARG A 118 -49.35 -5.76 -1.53
CA ARG A 118 -49.39 -7.05 -0.82
C ARG A 118 -48.11 -7.31 -0.02
N ASP A 119 -48.27 -8.10 1.04
CA ASP A 119 -47.14 -8.51 1.87
C ASP A 119 -46.06 -9.22 1.04
N GLU A 120 -44.80 -8.82 1.24
CA GLU A 120 -43.66 -9.23 0.43
C GLU A 120 -43.43 -10.75 0.45
N SER A 121 -43.87 -11.45 1.50
CA SER A 121 -43.75 -12.91 1.59
C SER A 121 -44.65 -13.66 0.61
N TYR A 122 -45.60 -13.00 -0.06
CA TYR A 122 -46.39 -13.54 -1.17
C TYR A 122 -45.89 -13.12 -2.56
N LEU A 123 -44.93 -12.20 -2.58
CA LEU A 123 -44.37 -11.64 -3.82
C LEU A 123 -43.04 -12.32 -4.12
N THR A 124 -42.74 -12.59 -5.38
CA THR A 124 -41.42 -13.01 -5.85
C THR A 124 -41.18 -12.45 -7.26
N TRP A 125 -40.11 -12.85 -7.93
CA TRP A 125 -39.78 -12.32 -9.26
C TRP A 125 -40.71 -12.86 -10.34
N ALA A 126 -41.20 -12.02 -11.24
CA ALA A 126 -41.92 -12.48 -12.43
C ALA A 126 -41.05 -13.41 -13.30
N ASN A 127 -39.74 -13.17 -13.31
CA ASN A 127 -38.76 -13.96 -14.04
C ASN A 127 -38.24 -15.18 -13.26
N ILE A 128 -38.91 -15.63 -12.19
CA ILE A 128 -38.40 -16.69 -11.29
C ILE A 128 -38.03 -18.00 -11.99
N PHE A 129 -38.67 -18.33 -13.11
CA PHE A 129 -38.41 -19.55 -13.88
C PHE A 129 -37.32 -19.40 -14.96
N VAL A 130 -36.83 -18.18 -15.22
CA VAL A 130 -35.91 -17.88 -16.33
C VAL A 130 -34.55 -17.35 -15.83
N ASN A 131 -33.71 -16.84 -16.72
CA ASN A 131 -32.35 -16.35 -16.42
C ASN A 131 -31.49 -17.44 -15.74
N SER A 132 -30.68 -17.10 -14.72
CA SER A 132 -29.88 -18.06 -13.94
C SER A 132 -30.71 -19.20 -13.34
N ASN A 133 -32.02 -19.01 -13.18
CA ASN A 133 -32.90 -20.04 -12.67
C ASN A 133 -33.31 -21.09 -13.70
N TYR A 134 -33.19 -20.81 -14.99
CA TYR A 134 -33.79 -21.61 -16.07
C TYR A 134 -33.31 -23.06 -16.11
N SER A 135 -31.99 -23.29 -16.05
CA SER A 135 -31.44 -24.66 -16.09
C SER A 135 -31.93 -25.50 -14.91
N TYR A 136 -31.96 -24.93 -13.71
CA TYR A 136 -32.48 -25.60 -12.52
C TYR A 136 -34.00 -25.82 -12.59
N TYR A 137 -34.76 -24.86 -13.12
CA TYR A 137 -36.19 -25.03 -13.35
C TYR A 137 -36.46 -26.26 -14.24
N LEU A 138 -35.78 -26.37 -15.38
CA LEU A 138 -35.92 -27.52 -16.28
C LEU A 138 -35.47 -28.85 -15.67
N THR A 139 -34.45 -28.84 -14.81
CA THR A 139 -33.88 -30.08 -14.25
C THR A 139 -34.48 -30.49 -12.90
N SER A 140 -35.12 -29.57 -12.18
CA SER A 140 -35.53 -29.79 -10.78
C SER A 140 -37.01 -29.48 -10.50
N ILE A 141 -37.72 -28.78 -11.38
CA ILE A 141 -39.15 -28.47 -11.24
C ILE A 141 -39.97 -29.13 -12.34
N VAL A 142 -39.60 -28.94 -13.61
CA VAL A 142 -40.33 -29.55 -14.73
C VAL A 142 -40.50 -31.08 -14.59
N PRO A 143 -39.53 -31.86 -14.09
CA PRO A 143 -39.73 -33.29 -13.86
C PRO A 143 -40.84 -33.61 -12.85
N LEU A 144 -41.12 -32.72 -11.89
CA LEU A 144 -42.20 -32.91 -10.91
C LEU A 144 -43.58 -32.87 -11.58
N TYR A 145 -43.72 -32.26 -12.76
CA TYR A 145 -44.99 -32.22 -13.47
C TYR A 145 -45.48 -33.62 -13.89
N GLN A 146 -44.57 -34.60 -14.03
CA GLN A 146 -44.92 -36.00 -14.26
C GLN A 146 -45.73 -36.62 -13.11
N GLU A 147 -45.67 -36.05 -11.90
CA GLU A 147 -46.37 -36.56 -10.72
C GLU A 147 -47.83 -36.06 -10.62
N TYR A 148 -48.28 -35.31 -11.63
CA TYR A 148 -49.60 -34.67 -11.70
C TYR A 148 -50.35 -35.06 -12.96
N GLU A 149 -51.68 -35.03 -12.85
CA GLU A 149 -52.55 -34.94 -14.01
C GLU A 149 -52.52 -33.49 -14.53
N VAL A 150 -51.79 -33.27 -15.62
CA VAL A 150 -51.52 -31.92 -16.16
C VAL A 150 -52.61 -31.48 -17.14
N ILE A 151 -53.14 -30.27 -16.92
CA ILE A 151 -53.99 -29.54 -17.86
C ILE A 151 -53.19 -28.36 -18.41
N LEU A 152 -53.05 -28.27 -19.73
CA LEU A 152 -52.18 -27.29 -20.38
C LEU A 152 -52.97 -26.31 -21.25
N VAL A 153 -52.78 -25.01 -21.06
CA VAL A 153 -53.26 -23.99 -21.99
C VAL A 153 -52.09 -23.47 -22.81
N CYS A 154 -52.11 -23.70 -24.12
CA CYS A 154 -50.99 -23.36 -25.00
C CYS A 154 -51.46 -22.94 -26.40
N ASN A 155 -50.53 -22.41 -27.19
CA ASN A 155 -50.82 -22.01 -28.56
C ASN A 155 -51.30 -23.20 -29.42
N GLN A 156 -52.21 -22.93 -30.36
CA GLN A 156 -52.73 -23.92 -31.31
C GLN A 156 -51.66 -24.63 -32.15
N GLN A 157 -50.49 -24.02 -32.33
CA GLN A 157 -49.37 -24.61 -33.08
C GLN A 157 -48.43 -25.49 -32.23
N ALA A 158 -48.64 -25.61 -30.91
CA ALA A 158 -47.71 -26.31 -30.04
C ALA A 158 -47.75 -27.83 -30.24
N ASN A 159 -46.58 -28.47 -30.37
CA ASN A 159 -46.41 -29.92 -30.36
C ASN A 159 -46.09 -30.40 -28.93
N LEU A 160 -46.90 -31.33 -28.41
CA LEU A 160 -46.77 -31.84 -27.05
C LEU A 160 -45.82 -33.06 -26.93
N GLU A 161 -45.43 -33.69 -28.04
CA GLU A 161 -44.66 -34.95 -28.05
C GLU A 161 -43.30 -34.86 -27.36
N LYS A 162 -42.71 -33.66 -27.33
CA LYS A 162 -41.38 -33.43 -26.74
C LYS A 162 -41.44 -33.01 -25.27
N LEU A 163 -42.62 -32.87 -24.68
CA LEU A 163 -42.74 -32.56 -23.26
C LEU A 163 -42.29 -33.77 -22.44
N PRO A 164 -41.51 -33.56 -21.36
CA PRO A 164 -41.07 -34.64 -20.50
C PRO A 164 -42.19 -35.09 -19.54
N PHE A 165 -43.46 -34.77 -19.76
CA PHE A 165 -44.58 -35.18 -18.92
C PHE A 165 -45.84 -35.33 -19.78
N SER A 166 -46.79 -36.12 -19.29
CA SER A 166 -48.06 -36.38 -19.96
C SER A 166 -49.04 -35.23 -19.74
N VAL A 167 -49.72 -34.81 -20.81
CA VAL A 167 -50.81 -33.82 -20.73
C VAL A 167 -52.13 -34.56 -20.83
N LYS A 168 -52.97 -34.46 -19.80
CA LYS A 168 -54.29 -35.10 -19.76
C LYS A 168 -55.28 -34.40 -20.69
N LYS A 169 -55.27 -33.07 -20.65
CA LYS A 169 -56.13 -32.21 -21.46
C LYS A 169 -55.39 -30.93 -21.79
N ASP A 170 -55.48 -30.52 -23.05
CA ASP A 170 -55.00 -29.24 -23.52
C ASP A 170 -56.15 -28.36 -24.04
N PHE A 171 -56.02 -27.06 -23.78
CA PHE A 171 -56.85 -26.01 -24.35
C PHE A 171 -55.97 -25.13 -25.25
N ARG A 172 -56.45 -24.87 -26.46
CA ARG A 172 -55.68 -24.19 -27.50
C ARG A 172 -56.12 -22.74 -27.66
N CYS A 173 -55.15 -21.84 -27.77
CA CYS A 173 -55.39 -20.43 -28.03
C CYS A 173 -54.66 -19.94 -29.31
N GLY A 174 -55.16 -18.83 -29.86
CA GLY A 174 -54.58 -18.11 -30.98
C GLY A 174 -53.34 -17.31 -30.60
N LEU A 175 -52.95 -16.38 -31.47
CA LEU A 175 -51.77 -15.54 -31.24
C LEU A 175 -52.08 -14.46 -30.21
N ASN A 176 -53.13 -13.65 -30.41
CA ASN A 176 -53.55 -12.61 -29.49
C ASN A 176 -54.55 -13.16 -28.46
N ALA A 177 -54.12 -14.20 -27.73
CA ALA A 177 -54.99 -15.06 -26.92
C ALA A 177 -55.87 -14.29 -25.93
N TRP A 178 -55.34 -13.22 -25.32
CA TRP A 178 -56.09 -12.47 -24.30
C TRP A 178 -57.31 -11.70 -24.84
N LYS A 179 -57.34 -11.38 -26.14
CA LYS A 179 -58.54 -10.84 -26.82
C LYS A 179 -59.34 -11.94 -27.48
N GLU A 180 -58.67 -12.78 -28.27
CA GLU A 180 -59.32 -13.76 -29.17
C GLU A 180 -59.94 -14.96 -28.43
N ASN A 181 -59.45 -15.28 -27.23
CA ASN A 181 -59.81 -16.52 -26.52
C ASN A 181 -60.32 -16.27 -25.10
N ARG A 182 -60.99 -15.14 -24.86
CA ARG A 182 -61.64 -14.82 -23.57
C ARG A 182 -62.62 -15.90 -23.10
N ASN A 183 -63.26 -16.58 -24.06
CA ASN A 183 -64.20 -17.68 -23.82
C ASN A 183 -63.56 -18.88 -23.09
N LEU A 184 -62.23 -19.06 -23.16
CA LEU A 184 -61.53 -20.15 -22.46
C LEU A 184 -61.75 -20.11 -20.94
N ILE A 185 -62.00 -18.92 -20.37
CA ILE A 185 -62.31 -18.80 -18.94
C ILE A 185 -63.56 -19.61 -18.59
N THR A 186 -64.63 -19.43 -19.37
CA THR A 186 -65.90 -20.14 -19.14
C THR A 186 -65.78 -21.61 -19.52
N GLU A 187 -65.11 -21.91 -20.64
CA GLU A 187 -64.92 -23.28 -21.12
C GLU A 187 -64.18 -24.14 -20.07
N ILE A 188 -63.10 -23.62 -19.48
CA ILE A 188 -62.32 -24.36 -18.50
C ILE A 188 -63.08 -24.49 -17.17
N LYS A 189 -63.86 -23.47 -16.75
CA LYS A 189 -64.73 -23.58 -15.57
C LYS A 189 -65.78 -24.68 -15.74
N ASN A 190 -66.44 -24.72 -16.89
CA ASN A 190 -67.40 -25.78 -17.20
C ASN A 190 -66.71 -27.15 -17.19
N TYR A 191 -65.52 -27.27 -17.78
CA TYR A 191 -64.75 -28.52 -17.74
C TYR A 191 -64.37 -28.95 -16.32
N LEU A 192 -63.99 -28.01 -15.44
CA LEU A 192 -63.73 -28.28 -14.02
C LEU A 192 -64.96 -28.88 -13.33
N ASP A 193 -66.14 -28.32 -13.59
CA ASP A 193 -67.40 -28.72 -12.97
C ASP A 193 -67.91 -30.05 -13.53
N GLU A 194 -67.94 -30.20 -14.85
CA GLU A 194 -68.43 -31.40 -15.55
C GLU A 194 -67.61 -32.66 -15.26
N HIS A 195 -66.32 -32.50 -14.99
CA HIS A 195 -65.39 -33.60 -14.75
C HIS A 195 -64.87 -33.68 -13.31
N GLU A 196 -65.43 -32.88 -12.38
CA GLU A 196 -65.06 -32.83 -10.96
C GLU A 196 -63.53 -32.75 -10.74
N ILE A 197 -62.86 -31.88 -11.50
CA ILE A 197 -61.40 -31.82 -11.55
C ILE A 197 -60.82 -31.29 -10.24
N LYS A 198 -60.06 -32.15 -9.54
CA LYS A 198 -59.35 -31.85 -8.28
C LYS A 198 -57.95 -32.43 -8.27
N ASN A 199 -57.02 -31.82 -7.54
CA ASN A 199 -55.62 -32.21 -7.43
C ASN A 199 -54.83 -32.24 -8.76
N HIS A 200 -55.31 -31.50 -9.77
CA HIS A 200 -54.64 -31.35 -11.06
C HIS A 200 -53.67 -30.16 -11.06
N LEU A 201 -52.71 -30.22 -11.99
CA LEU A 201 -51.78 -29.12 -12.24
C LEU A 201 -52.16 -28.41 -13.54
N PHE A 202 -52.55 -27.15 -13.44
CA PHE A 202 -52.82 -26.28 -14.58
C PHE A 202 -51.57 -25.48 -14.93
N LEU A 203 -51.14 -25.58 -16.19
CA LEU A 203 -50.01 -24.82 -16.73
C LEU A 203 -50.51 -23.86 -17.82
N PHE A 204 -50.15 -22.58 -17.71
CA PHE A 204 -50.56 -21.55 -18.66
C PHE A 204 -49.38 -20.99 -19.46
N CYS A 205 -49.49 -21.04 -20.79
CA CYS A 205 -48.53 -20.52 -21.76
C CYS A 205 -49.21 -19.55 -22.75
N CYS A 206 -50.03 -18.61 -22.25
CA CYS A 206 -50.90 -17.76 -23.08
C CYS A 206 -50.83 -16.26 -22.74
N GLY A 207 -49.65 -15.76 -22.34
CA GLY A 207 -49.43 -14.33 -22.09
C GLY A 207 -50.34 -13.76 -21.00
N PRO A 208 -50.85 -12.51 -21.15
CA PRO A 208 -51.73 -11.87 -20.17
C PRO A 208 -53.00 -12.67 -19.83
N LEU A 209 -53.47 -13.51 -20.76
CA LEU A 209 -54.61 -14.40 -20.50
C LEU A 209 -54.27 -15.42 -19.40
N GLY A 210 -53.02 -15.88 -19.32
CA GLY A 210 -52.55 -16.81 -18.30
C GLY A 210 -52.72 -16.26 -16.90
N ASN A 211 -52.45 -14.97 -16.69
CA ASN A 211 -52.68 -14.28 -15.42
C ASN A 211 -54.17 -14.27 -15.05
N ILE A 212 -55.04 -13.96 -16.03
CA ILE A 212 -56.49 -13.90 -15.84
C ILE A 212 -57.06 -15.29 -15.56
N LEU A 213 -56.65 -16.32 -16.31
CA LEU A 213 -57.04 -17.72 -16.09
C LEU A 213 -56.59 -18.21 -14.71
N THR A 214 -55.34 -17.95 -14.33
CA THR A 214 -54.82 -18.30 -13.00
C THR A 214 -55.71 -17.73 -11.89
N HIS A 215 -56.12 -16.46 -12.01
CA HIS A 215 -57.01 -15.83 -11.05
C HIS A 215 -58.44 -16.40 -11.07
N GLN A 216 -59.06 -16.44 -12.25
CA GLN A 216 -60.46 -16.83 -12.39
C GLN A 216 -60.72 -18.28 -12.03
N LEU A 217 -59.79 -19.18 -12.36
CA LEU A 217 -59.90 -20.60 -12.05
C LEU A 217 -59.58 -20.88 -10.59
N PHE A 218 -58.60 -20.19 -9.99
CA PHE A 218 -58.32 -20.29 -8.55
C PHE A 218 -59.50 -19.83 -7.69
N LEU A 219 -60.18 -18.74 -8.07
CA LEU A 219 -61.38 -18.31 -7.37
C LEU A 219 -62.56 -19.29 -7.53
N HIS A 220 -62.58 -20.04 -8.63
CA HIS A 220 -63.60 -21.07 -8.90
C HIS A 220 -63.32 -22.36 -8.12
N SER A 221 -62.06 -22.80 -8.04
CA SER A 221 -61.65 -23.98 -7.30
C SER A 221 -60.24 -23.81 -6.70
N GLN A 222 -60.11 -24.03 -5.39
CA GLN A 222 -58.82 -23.98 -4.68
C GLN A 222 -58.20 -25.37 -4.45
N GLU A 223 -58.82 -26.42 -4.97
CA GLU A 223 -58.38 -27.82 -4.83
C GLU A 223 -57.40 -28.24 -5.93
N ASN A 224 -56.89 -27.30 -6.72
CA ASN A 224 -55.96 -27.51 -7.82
C ASN A 224 -54.78 -26.53 -7.72
N THR A 225 -53.70 -26.84 -8.45
CA THR A 225 -52.53 -25.97 -8.54
C THR A 225 -52.49 -25.29 -9.90
N TYR A 226 -52.28 -23.97 -9.91
CA TYR A 226 -52.36 -23.12 -11.10
C TYR A 226 -51.05 -22.37 -11.29
N LEU A 227 -50.31 -22.62 -12.38
CA LEU A 227 -49.03 -21.96 -12.65
C LEU A 227 -49.05 -21.24 -14.00
N ASP A 228 -48.84 -19.93 -13.97
CA ASP A 228 -48.40 -19.21 -15.16
C ASP A 228 -46.89 -19.42 -15.37
N ILE A 229 -46.57 -20.28 -16.32
CA ILE A 229 -45.20 -20.62 -16.70
C ILE A 229 -44.73 -19.85 -17.93
N GLY A 230 -45.60 -19.06 -18.57
CA GLY A 230 -45.29 -18.28 -19.76
C GLY A 230 -44.63 -19.10 -20.86
N SER A 231 -43.64 -18.50 -21.54
CA SER A 231 -42.91 -19.13 -22.65
C SER A 231 -41.76 -20.06 -22.23
N THR A 232 -41.71 -20.49 -20.96
CA THR A 232 -40.56 -21.28 -20.44
C THR A 232 -40.42 -22.65 -21.08
N LEU A 233 -41.47 -23.18 -21.71
CA LEU A 233 -41.45 -24.48 -22.41
C LEU A 233 -41.48 -24.33 -23.94
N ASP A 234 -41.40 -23.11 -24.48
CA ASP A 234 -41.45 -22.87 -25.93
C ASP A 234 -40.48 -23.74 -26.75
N PRO A 235 -39.20 -23.96 -26.34
CA PRO A 235 -38.30 -24.84 -27.09
C PRO A 235 -38.79 -26.28 -27.22
N LEU A 236 -39.53 -26.78 -26.22
CA LEU A 236 -40.14 -28.11 -26.26
C LEU A 236 -41.41 -28.12 -27.12
N LEU A 237 -42.22 -27.06 -27.03
CA LEU A 237 -43.49 -26.94 -27.73
C LEU A 237 -43.35 -26.62 -29.23
N PHE A 238 -42.31 -25.90 -29.63
CA PHE A 238 -42.15 -25.39 -31.00
C PHE A 238 -40.80 -25.74 -31.65
N GLY A 239 -39.92 -26.48 -30.97
CA GLY A 239 -38.59 -26.82 -31.48
C GLY A 239 -37.73 -25.57 -31.73
N GLU A 240 -37.08 -25.48 -32.90
CA GLU A 240 -36.23 -24.34 -33.27
C GLU A 240 -36.98 -23.00 -33.26
N LYS A 241 -38.27 -23.00 -33.60
CA LYS A 241 -39.12 -21.80 -33.53
C LYS A 241 -39.44 -21.36 -32.10
N GLY A 242 -39.18 -22.22 -31.12
CA GLY A 242 -39.42 -21.97 -29.70
C GLY A 242 -38.35 -21.12 -29.00
N TYR A 243 -37.27 -20.79 -29.68
CA TYR A 243 -36.23 -19.91 -29.15
C TYR A 243 -36.64 -18.44 -29.30
N THR A 244 -37.79 -18.06 -28.74
CA THR A 244 -38.45 -16.74 -28.91
C THR A 244 -37.93 -15.66 -27.97
N ARG A 245 -36.96 -15.98 -27.11
CA ARG A 245 -36.45 -15.10 -26.04
C ARG A 245 -34.94 -15.05 -26.03
N GLY A 246 -34.37 -13.89 -25.71
CA GLY A 246 -32.92 -13.70 -25.67
C GLY A 246 -32.19 -14.68 -24.74
N TYR A 247 -32.75 -15.04 -23.58
CA TYR A 247 -32.10 -16.01 -22.67
C TYR A 247 -32.06 -17.44 -23.26
N LEU A 248 -33.02 -17.80 -24.12
CA LEU A 248 -33.03 -19.07 -24.84
C LEU A 248 -32.00 -19.08 -25.98
N GLN A 249 -31.74 -17.91 -26.59
CA GLN A 249 -30.79 -17.74 -27.70
C GLN A 249 -29.33 -17.55 -27.24
N GLY A 250 -28.99 -17.91 -26.00
CA GLY A 250 -27.62 -17.81 -25.48
C GLY A 250 -27.17 -16.40 -25.08
N SER A 251 -28.10 -15.46 -24.87
CA SER A 251 -27.74 -14.13 -24.33
C SER A 251 -27.10 -14.25 -22.94
N ALA A 252 -26.29 -13.24 -22.58
CA ALA A 252 -25.67 -13.11 -21.26
C ALA A 252 -26.68 -13.14 -20.08
N ASN A 253 -27.98 -12.99 -20.34
CA ASN A 253 -29.02 -13.07 -19.32
C ASN A 253 -29.22 -14.50 -18.76
N ILE A 254 -28.71 -15.55 -19.41
CA ILE A 254 -28.86 -16.93 -18.89
C ILE A 254 -28.13 -17.14 -17.55
N THR A 255 -27.12 -16.30 -17.23
CA THR A 255 -26.41 -16.32 -15.94
C THR A 255 -26.88 -15.21 -14.99
N LYS A 256 -27.86 -14.39 -15.40
CA LYS A 256 -28.33 -13.24 -14.61
C LYS A 256 -29.16 -13.70 -13.40
N GLU A 257 -28.81 -13.23 -12.19
CA GLU A 257 -29.71 -13.27 -11.02
C GLU A 257 -30.55 -11.98 -11.00
N CYS A 258 -31.88 -12.10 -10.87
CA CYS A 258 -32.73 -10.92 -10.78
C CYS A 258 -32.64 -10.27 -9.38
N ARG A 259 -32.47 -8.95 -9.34
CA ARG A 259 -32.44 -8.18 -8.07
C ARG A 259 -33.84 -8.03 -7.49
N TRP A 260 -34.01 -8.22 -6.19
CA TRP A 260 -35.30 -7.97 -5.53
C TRP A 260 -35.47 -6.50 -5.18
N ASN A 261 -34.71 -5.99 -4.23
CA ASN A 261 -34.84 -4.61 -3.77
C ASN A 261 -33.91 -3.66 -4.51
N PHE A 262 -34.26 -2.39 -4.40
CA PHE A 262 -33.41 -1.23 -4.66
C PHE A 262 -32.12 -1.35 -3.85
N GLU A 263 -31.09 -0.56 -4.16
CA GLU A 263 -29.92 -0.45 -3.29
C GLU A 263 -30.39 -0.04 -1.89
N ALA A 264 -30.54 -1.02 -1.00
CA ALA A 264 -30.91 -0.76 0.37
C ALA A 264 -29.78 0.05 0.98
N GLU A 265 -30.14 1.09 1.73
CA GLU A 265 -29.17 1.91 2.42
C GLU A 265 -28.26 0.99 3.26
N LYS A 266 -26.98 0.96 2.91
CA LYS A 266 -25.98 0.18 3.61
C LYS A 266 -25.43 1.06 4.72
N PRO A 267 -25.75 0.79 6.00
CA PRO A 267 -25.33 1.64 7.11
C PRO A 267 -23.81 1.66 7.34
N TYR A 268 -23.09 0.68 6.77
CA TYR A 268 -21.64 0.54 6.90
C TYR A 268 -20.96 0.40 5.54
N ASP A 269 -19.81 1.06 5.40
CA ASP A 269 -18.91 0.88 4.28
C ASP A 269 -18.19 -0.48 4.37
N VAL A 270 -17.78 -0.88 5.58
CA VAL A 270 -17.06 -2.13 5.81
C VAL A 270 -17.56 -2.87 7.05
N VAL A 271 -17.91 -4.15 6.91
CA VAL A 271 -18.18 -5.05 8.03
C VAL A 271 -17.08 -6.10 8.12
N PHE A 272 -16.37 -6.11 9.24
CA PHE A 272 -15.38 -7.12 9.59
C PHE A 272 -16.08 -8.27 10.31
N VAL A 273 -16.08 -9.46 9.70
CA VAL A 273 -16.67 -10.66 10.28
C VAL A 273 -15.54 -11.53 10.84
N VAL A 274 -15.46 -11.60 12.17
CA VAL A 274 -14.41 -12.30 12.90
C VAL A 274 -15.02 -13.50 13.64
N PRO A 275 -14.42 -14.70 13.62
CA PRO A 275 -14.91 -15.79 14.46
C PRO A 275 -14.79 -15.40 15.94
N GLU A 276 -15.82 -15.62 16.76
CA GLU A 276 -15.78 -15.28 18.20
C GLU A 276 -14.58 -15.95 18.92
N VAL A 277 -14.25 -17.18 18.52
CA VAL A 277 -13.07 -17.92 19.06
C VAL A 277 -11.72 -17.28 18.71
N ASN A 278 -11.69 -16.35 17.76
CA ASN A 278 -10.51 -15.61 17.33
C ASN A 278 -10.45 -14.19 17.92
N ARG A 279 -11.43 -13.79 18.73
CA ARG A 279 -11.45 -12.47 19.37
C ARG A 279 -10.21 -12.27 20.25
N GLY A 280 -9.51 -11.16 20.08
CA GLY A 280 -8.23 -10.87 20.73
C GLY A 280 -7.03 -11.69 20.21
N TRP A 281 -7.18 -12.45 19.11
CA TRP A 281 -6.07 -13.13 18.44
C TRP A 281 -5.62 -12.38 17.19
N ILE A 282 -4.56 -12.88 16.54
CA ILE A 282 -3.92 -12.21 15.40
C ILE A 282 -4.86 -11.85 14.26
N LEU A 283 -5.89 -12.66 13.95
CA LEU A 283 -6.82 -12.34 12.87
C LEU A 283 -7.81 -11.22 13.24
N ASP A 284 -8.23 -11.14 14.50
CA ASP A 284 -8.95 -9.99 15.02
C ASP A 284 -8.04 -8.76 14.98
N GLY A 285 -6.80 -8.89 15.48
CA GLY A 285 -5.77 -7.84 15.45
C GLY A 285 -5.55 -7.28 14.04
N ILE A 286 -5.41 -8.13 13.02
CA ILE A 286 -5.28 -7.69 11.62
C ILE A 286 -6.51 -6.88 11.19
N CYS A 287 -7.72 -7.33 11.51
CA CYS A 287 -8.93 -6.57 11.20
C CYS A 287 -8.97 -5.22 11.94
N GLN A 288 -8.53 -5.16 13.20
CA GLN A 288 -8.38 -3.91 13.96
C GLN A 288 -7.38 -2.97 13.28
N GLU A 289 -6.22 -3.48 12.86
CA GLU A 289 -5.21 -2.71 12.15
C GLU A 289 -5.75 -2.17 10.82
N ILE A 290 -6.51 -2.96 10.06
CA ILE A 290 -7.15 -2.46 8.84
C ILE A 290 -8.13 -1.33 9.19
N ALA A 291 -9.03 -1.56 10.15
CA ALA A 291 -10.08 -0.63 10.55
C ALA A 291 -9.56 0.73 11.05
N LYS A 292 -8.42 0.75 11.75
CA LYS A 292 -7.78 1.99 12.24
C LYS A 292 -7.51 3.02 11.14
N PHE A 293 -7.23 2.56 9.91
CA PHE A 293 -6.92 3.44 8.78
C PHE A 293 -8.10 3.62 7.81
N ILE A 294 -9.32 3.21 8.19
CA ILE A 294 -10.55 3.46 7.42
C ILE A 294 -11.27 4.67 8.02
N GLU A 295 -11.51 5.69 7.19
CA GLU A 295 -12.29 6.87 7.57
C GLU A 295 -13.82 6.67 7.52
N GLY A 296 -14.28 5.68 6.73
CA GLY A 296 -15.71 5.35 6.58
C GLY A 296 -16.32 4.67 7.80
N LYS A 297 -17.63 4.44 7.75
CA LYS A 297 -18.38 3.69 8.76
C LYS A 297 -18.03 2.22 8.66
N TRP A 298 -17.41 1.68 9.70
CA TRP A 298 -17.13 0.25 9.80
C TRP A 298 -17.71 -0.37 11.07
N ARG A 299 -17.89 -1.68 11.05
CA ARG A 299 -18.37 -2.46 12.20
C ARG A 299 -17.69 -3.82 12.28
N PHE A 300 -17.39 -4.24 13.51
CA PHE A 300 -17.03 -5.63 13.80
C PHE A 300 -18.29 -6.44 14.12
N VAL A 301 -18.35 -7.65 13.57
CA VAL A 301 -19.32 -8.68 13.90
C VAL A 301 -18.55 -9.90 14.34
N TYR A 302 -18.74 -10.29 15.59
CA TYR A 302 -18.19 -11.54 16.08
C TYR A 302 -19.17 -12.68 15.81
N TYR A 303 -18.81 -13.57 14.89
CA TYR A 303 -19.68 -14.64 14.40
C TYR A 303 -19.52 -15.92 15.25
N PRO A 304 -20.60 -16.62 15.62
CA PRO A 304 -22.02 -16.40 15.24
C PRO A 304 -22.84 -15.65 16.30
N THR A 305 -22.23 -14.86 17.19
CA THR A 305 -22.95 -14.23 18.31
C THR A 305 -23.77 -13.00 17.90
N GLU A 306 -23.44 -12.39 16.76
CA GLU A 306 -24.13 -11.23 16.19
C GLU A 306 -24.56 -11.49 14.75
N ASP A 307 -25.70 -10.90 14.34
CA ASP A 307 -26.14 -10.86 12.95
C ASP A 307 -25.23 -9.95 12.11
N ILE A 308 -25.04 -10.31 10.83
CA ILE A 308 -24.22 -9.54 9.89
C ILE A 308 -25.09 -8.41 9.29
N PRO A 309 -24.87 -7.12 9.52
CA PRO A 309 -25.71 -6.07 8.92
C PRO A 309 -25.39 -5.87 7.44
N LEU A 310 -26.23 -5.10 6.72
CA LEU A 310 -25.93 -4.68 5.34
C LEU A 310 -24.68 -3.76 5.30
N ALA A 311 -23.79 -4.01 4.33
CA ALA A 311 -22.60 -3.20 4.10
C ALA A 311 -22.15 -3.22 2.63
N GLU A 312 -21.33 -2.24 2.22
CA GLU A 312 -20.71 -2.23 0.88
C GLU A 312 -19.63 -3.32 0.74
N VAL A 313 -18.89 -3.56 1.82
CA VAL A 313 -17.81 -4.53 1.87
C VAL A 313 -17.97 -5.43 3.10
N TYR A 314 -17.80 -6.72 2.90
CA TYR A 314 -17.63 -7.70 3.96
C TYR A 314 -16.20 -8.25 3.94
N TYR A 315 -15.48 -8.07 5.04
CA TYR A 315 -14.16 -8.66 5.23
C TYR A 315 -14.27 -9.82 6.22
N LEU A 316 -14.22 -11.06 5.73
CA LEU A 316 -14.23 -12.25 6.55
C LEU A 316 -12.79 -12.57 6.98
N ALA A 317 -12.52 -12.46 8.29
CA ALA A 317 -11.18 -12.62 8.85
C ALA A 317 -10.58 -14.02 8.62
N HIS A 318 -11.39 -15.00 8.22
CA HIS A 318 -10.93 -16.35 7.90
C HIS A 318 -11.78 -17.03 6.84
N TYR A 319 -11.13 -17.69 5.87
CA TYR A 319 -11.78 -18.38 4.74
C TYR A 319 -12.83 -19.41 5.15
N SER A 320 -12.73 -20.01 6.34
CA SER A 320 -13.70 -20.98 6.82
C SER A 320 -15.09 -20.40 7.10
N LEU A 321 -15.20 -19.07 7.21
CA LEU A 321 -16.48 -18.39 7.40
C LEU A 321 -17.28 -18.29 6.11
N VAL A 322 -16.61 -18.19 4.96
CA VAL A 322 -17.22 -17.84 3.66
C VAL A 322 -18.44 -18.71 3.35
N GLY A 323 -18.26 -20.04 3.36
CA GLY A 323 -19.35 -20.96 3.05
C GLY A 323 -20.50 -20.93 4.08
N LYS A 324 -20.21 -20.65 5.36
CA LYS A 324 -21.23 -20.55 6.41
C LYS A 324 -22.02 -19.26 6.27
N CYS A 325 -21.33 -18.13 6.16
CA CYS A 325 -21.94 -16.81 6.02
C CYS A 325 -22.73 -16.70 4.71
N LEU A 326 -22.24 -17.24 3.58
CA LEU A 326 -23.01 -17.24 2.33
C LEU A 326 -24.28 -18.09 2.39
N LYS A 327 -24.29 -19.13 3.23
CA LYS A 327 -25.48 -19.98 3.42
C LYS A 327 -26.51 -19.31 4.32
N GLU A 328 -26.06 -18.68 5.40
CA GLU A 328 -26.91 -18.07 6.44
C GLU A 328 -27.37 -16.66 6.06
N TYR A 329 -26.47 -15.89 5.42
CA TYR A 329 -26.65 -14.51 4.98
C TYR A 329 -26.34 -14.36 3.48
N PRO A 330 -27.12 -14.96 2.56
CA PRO A 330 -26.75 -14.95 1.15
C PRO A 330 -26.66 -13.54 0.51
N TYR A 331 -27.19 -12.49 1.13
CA TYR A 331 -27.14 -11.11 0.61
C TYR A 331 -25.72 -10.55 0.55
N ILE A 332 -24.78 -11.08 1.35
CA ILE A 332 -23.38 -10.65 1.32
C ILE A 332 -22.74 -10.90 -0.05
N ARG A 333 -23.31 -11.81 -0.87
CA ARG A 333 -22.87 -12.11 -2.24
C ARG A 333 -23.09 -10.95 -3.23
N TYR A 334 -23.98 -10.03 -2.90
CA TYR A 334 -24.30 -8.86 -3.73
C TYR A 334 -23.49 -7.62 -3.34
N SER A 335 -22.52 -7.79 -2.44
CA SER A 335 -21.58 -6.75 -1.99
C SER A 335 -20.16 -7.27 -2.20
N GLN A 336 -19.16 -6.45 -1.96
CA GLN A 336 -17.79 -6.93 -2.05
C GLN A 336 -17.50 -7.91 -0.91
N LEU A 337 -17.05 -9.10 -1.24
CA LEU A 337 -16.76 -10.15 -0.28
C LEU A 337 -15.27 -10.47 -0.32
N LEU A 338 -14.55 -10.05 0.71
CA LEU A 338 -13.14 -10.34 0.89
C LEU A 338 -12.95 -11.36 1.99
N THR A 339 -11.93 -12.19 1.86
CA THR A 339 -11.57 -13.13 2.92
C THR A 339 -10.06 -13.31 3.02
N TRP A 340 -9.59 -13.64 4.22
CA TRP A 340 -8.20 -14.02 4.45
C TRP A 340 -8.00 -15.54 4.41
N TYR A 341 -7.06 -16.00 3.57
CA TYR A 341 -6.60 -17.38 3.54
C TYR A 341 -5.27 -17.49 4.30
N THR A 342 -5.28 -18.28 5.37
CA THR A 342 -4.14 -18.40 6.29
C THR A 342 -3.09 -19.39 5.78
N HIS A 343 -3.42 -20.67 5.72
CA HIS A 343 -2.54 -21.74 5.27
C HIS A 343 -3.36 -22.98 4.87
N PRO A 344 -2.81 -23.84 3.99
CA PRO A 344 -3.41 -25.14 3.72
C PRO A 344 -3.43 -25.99 4.99
N LYS A 345 -4.50 -26.76 5.17
CA LYS A 345 -4.46 -27.94 6.05
C LYS A 345 -3.53 -28.96 5.38
N ASN A 346 -2.90 -29.87 6.13
CA ASN A 346 -1.89 -30.87 5.68
C ASN A 346 -2.42 -31.87 4.61
N THR A 347 -2.98 -31.37 3.52
CA THR A 347 -3.65 -32.09 2.44
C THR A 347 -3.18 -31.49 1.13
N ALA A 348 -2.71 -32.32 0.21
CA ALA A 348 -2.25 -31.88 -1.11
C ALA A 348 -3.37 -31.24 -1.96
N ARG A 349 -4.64 -31.49 -1.61
CA ARG A 349 -5.82 -30.98 -2.32
C ARG A 349 -6.79 -30.30 -1.37
N LEU A 350 -7.33 -29.16 -1.81
CA LEU A 350 -8.43 -28.46 -1.14
C LEU A 350 -9.76 -29.18 -1.39
N GLU A 351 -10.62 -29.18 -0.39
CA GLU A 351 -12.00 -29.66 -0.53
C GLU A 351 -12.76 -28.79 -1.55
N GLU A 352 -13.50 -29.43 -2.46
CA GLU A 352 -14.21 -28.73 -3.55
C GLU A 352 -15.16 -27.63 -3.03
N ARG A 353 -15.86 -27.88 -1.92
CA ARG A 353 -16.72 -26.89 -1.28
C ARG A 353 -15.98 -25.62 -0.84
N VAL A 354 -14.70 -25.73 -0.46
CA VAL A 354 -13.87 -24.58 -0.08
C VAL A 354 -13.48 -23.80 -1.32
N VAL A 355 -13.10 -24.48 -2.40
CA VAL A 355 -12.81 -23.84 -3.70
C VAL A 355 -14.03 -23.08 -4.22
N GLN A 356 -15.20 -23.72 -4.20
CA GLN A 356 -16.46 -23.08 -4.58
C GLN A 356 -16.78 -21.86 -3.69
N ALA A 357 -16.59 -21.96 -2.37
CA ALA A 357 -16.79 -20.84 -1.46
C ALA A 357 -15.83 -19.68 -1.77
N LEU A 358 -14.54 -19.94 -1.97
CA LEU A 358 -13.55 -18.91 -2.33
C LEU A 358 -13.85 -18.26 -3.69
N ASN A 359 -14.38 -19.01 -4.66
CA ASN A 359 -14.83 -18.47 -5.94
C ASN A 359 -16.11 -17.62 -5.83
N ASN A 360 -16.82 -17.62 -4.68
CA ASN A 360 -17.88 -16.65 -4.42
C ASN A 360 -17.35 -15.33 -3.83
N CYS A 361 -16.09 -15.27 -3.39
CA CYS A 361 -15.47 -14.02 -2.94
C CYS A 361 -15.12 -13.12 -4.13
N THR A 362 -15.19 -11.80 -3.91
CA THR A 362 -14.61 -10.80 -4.80
C THR A 362 -13.09 -10.93 -4.81
N THR A 363 -12.46 -11.10 -3.65
CA THR A 363 -11.02 -11.35 -3.55
C THR A 363 -10.66 -12.15 -2.30
N THR A 364 -9.83 -13.17 -2.46
CA THR A 364 -9.18 -13.93 -1.40
C THR A 364 -7.75 -13.41 -1.23
N ILE A 365 -7.43 -12.92 -0.04
CA ILE A 365 -6.09 -12.41 0.29
C ILE A 365 -5.28 -13.51 0.95
N CYS A 366 -4.06 -13.72 0.46
CA CYS A 366 -3.09 -14.63 1.04
C CYS A 366 -1.92 -13.85 1.64
N ALA A 367 -1.39 -14.35 2.76
CA ALA A 367 -0.17 -13.80 3.35
C ALA A 367 1.11 -14.13 2.56
N SER A 368 1.07 -15.12 1.65
CA SER A 368 2.23 -15.55 0.87
C SER A 368 1.88 -15.83 -0.60
N PRO A 369 2.76 -15.50 -1.56
CA PRO A 369 2.56 -15.84 -2.97
C PRO A 369 2.48 -17.34 -3.25
N GLN A 370 3.10 -18.18 -2.41
CA GLN A 370 3.03 -19.64 -2.53
C GLN A 370 1.58 -20.12 -2.30
N ASN A 371 0.86 -19.51 -1.34
CA ASN A 371 -0.54 -19.84 -1.11
C ASN A 371 -1.44 -19.38 -2.27
N VAL A 372 -1.11 -18.27 -2.94
CA VAL A 372 -1.83 -17.85 -4.17
C VAL A 372 -1.74 -18.94 -5.24
N LYS A 373 -0.51 -19.43 -5.50
CA LYS A 373 -0.30 -20.52 -6.45
C LYS A 373 -1.06 -21.78 -6.05
N PHE A 374 -0.97 -22.17 -4.77
CA PHE A 374 -1.70 -23.34 -4.25
C PHE A 374 -3.21 -23.24 -4.45
N LEU A 375 -3.82 -22.07 -4.21
CA LEU A 375 -5.25 -21.86 -4.44
C LEU A 375 -5.63 -21.97 -5.92
N ILE A 376 -4.82 -21.39 -6.81
CA ILE A 376 -5.04 -21.46 -8.27
C ILE A 376 -4.94 -22.90 -8.76
N ASP A 377 -3.91 -23.63 -8.34
CA ASP A 377 -3.69 -25.04 -8.71
C ASP A 377 -4.84 -25.95 -8.23
N ASN A 378 -5.58 -25.53 -7.21
CA ASN A 378 -6.76 -26.22 -6.69
C ASN A 378 -8.10 -25.75 -7.30
N GLY A 379 -8.09 -24.78 -8.22
CA GLY A 379 -9.29 -24.35 -8.96
C GLY A 379 -9.90 -23.02 -8.52
N VAL A 380 -9.22 -22.24 -7.67
CA VAL A 380 -9.63 -20.85 -7.40
C VAL A 380 -9.26 -19.98 -8.60
N GLU A 381 -10.18 -19.14 -9.06
CA GLU A 381 -9.96 -18.30 -10.24
C GLU A 381 -8.83 -17.27 -10.00
N LYS A 382 -7.87 -17.19 -10.93
CA LYS A 382 -6.66 -16.36 -10.81
C LYS A 382 -6.95 -14.89 -10.45
N HIS A 383 -8.02 -14.30 -10.97
CA HIS A 383 -8.36 -12.89 -10.73
C HIS A 383 -9.07 -12.65 -9.39
N LYS A 384 -9.45 -13.72 -8.67
CA LYS A 384 -10.11 -13.68 -7.35
C LYS A 384 -9.14 -13.91 -6.20
N VAL A 385 -7.84 -14.01 -6.44
CA VAL A 385 -6.84 -14.27 -5.41
C VAL A 385 -5.64 -13.34 -5.56
N THR A 386 -5.14 -12.83 -4.43
CA THR A 386 -3.96 -11.97 -4.38
C THR A 386 -3.13 -12.25 -3.13
N SER A 387 -1.89 -11.78 -3.11
CA SER A 387 -1.05 -11.78 -1.92
C SER A 387 -0.81 -10.36 -1.43
N ILE A 388 -1.04 -10.12 -0.13
CA ILE A 388 -0.63 -8.89 0.55
C ILE A 388 0.13 -9.33 1.79
N LEU A 389 1.39 -8.92 1.90
CA LEU A 389 2.22 -9.23 3.06
C LEU A 389 1.71 -8.44 4.26
N GLY A 390 1.72 -9.05 5.44
CA GLY A 390 1.37 -8.35 6.68
C GLY A 390 2.38 -7.25 7.03
N GLY A 391 2.17 -6.58 8.15
CA GLY A 391 3.09 -5.55 8.63
C GLY A 391 3.33 -5.61 10.13
N ALA A 392 4.09 -4.64 10.63
CA ALA A 392 4.22 -4.33 12.04
C ALA A 392 4.08 -2.82 12.27
N ASP A 393 3.91 -2.39 13.52
CA ASP A 393 3.86 -0.97 13.86
C ASP A 393 5.28 -0.42 14.04
N PRO A 394 5.76 0.45 13.13
CA PRO A 394 7.12 0.99 13.21
C PRO A 394 7.34 1.91 14.41
N ASN A 395 6.27 2.42 15.04
CA ASN A 395 6.36 3.24 16.24
C ASN A 395 6.51 2.38 17.50
N LEU A 396 5.87 1.20 17.52
CA LEU A 396 5.94 0.25 18.62
C LEU A 396 7.25 -0.54 18.60
N PHE A 397 7.66 -1.05 17.44
CA PHE A 397 8.89 -1.83 17.27
C PHE A 397 10.01 -0.92 16.78
N GLN A 398 10.77 -0.33 17.71
CA GLN A 398 11.90 0.55 17.41
C GLN A 398 13.20 -0.23 17.25
N PRO A 399 14.15 0.24 16.41
CA PRO A 399 15.43 -0.41 16.23
C PRO A 399 16.34 -0.21 17.45
N HIS A 400 17.15 -1.22 17.78
CA HIS A 400 18.28 -1.09 18.69
C HIS A 400 19.63 -1.33 17.98
N GLN A 401 20.71 -0.99 18.67
CA GLN A 401 22.07 -1.30 18.24
C GLN A 401 22.41 -2.74 18.62
N ARG A 402 22.87 -3.54 17.66
CA ARG A 402 23.27 -4.93 17.90
C ARG A 402 24.65 -4.98 18.57
N GLU A 403 24.71 -5.54 19.78
CA GLU A 403 25.93 -5.66 20.61
C GLU A 403 26.16 -7.11 21.09
N ALA A 404 25.83 -8.09 20.25
CA ALA A 404 25.81 -9.52 20.54
C ALA A 404 24.77 -9.94 21.59
N GLY A 405 23.56 -9.37 21.51
CA GLY A 405 22.37 -9.75 22.27
C GLY A 405 21.90 -11.18 22.04
N SER A 406 20.84 -11.58 22.74
CA SER A 406 20.31 -12.94 22.77
C SER A 406 19.78 -13.42 21.42
N VAL A 407 19.59 -14.73 21.27
CA VAL A 407 18.84 -15.34 20.16
C VAL A 407 17.38 -15.46 20.58
N GLY A 408 16.48 -14.87 19.80
CA GLY A 408 15.05 -14.78 20.10
C GLY A 408 14.17 -15.76 19.34
N PHE A 409 13.13 -16.25 20.01
CA PHE A 409 11.97 -16.90 19.39
C PHE A 409 10.69 -16.18 19.83
N CYS A 410 9.77 -15.90 18.92
CA CYS A 410 8.46 -15.32 19.27
C CYS A 410 7.33 -16.18 18.69
N THR A 411 6.73 -17.03 19.53
CA THR A 411 5.68 -17.95 19.09
C THR A 411 4.88 -18.57 20.22
N ALA A 412 3.56 -18.71 20.03
CA ALA A 412 2.75 -19.60 20.86
C ALA A 412 3.04 -21.06 20.50
N TYR A 413 2.96 -21.96 21.49
CA TYR A 413 3.22 -23.38 21.26
C TYR A 413 2.20 -24.00 20.31
N TYR A 414 2.73 -24.57 19.22
CA TYR A 414 2.04 -25.53 18.36
C TYR A 414 3.07 -26.52 17.81
N PRO A 415 2.71 -27.80 17.55
CA PRO A 415 3.63 -28.77 16.95
C PRO A 415 4.27 -28.29 15.64
N ARG A 416 3.52 -27.52 14.83
CA ARG A 416 4.01 -26.92 13.57
C ARG A 416 5.10 -25.86 13.74
N LYS A 417 5.32 -25.33 14.96
CA LYS A 417 6.38 -24.34 15.26
C LYS A 417 7.74 -24.97 15.52
N ASN A 418 7.86 -26.28 15.35
CA ASN A 418 9.09 -27.05 15.48
C ASN A 418 9.79 -26.92 16.85
N PRO A 419 9.10 -27.23 17.96
CA PRO A 419 9.66 -27.12 19.30
C PRO A 419 10.92 -28.00 19.51
N ALA A 420 11.03 -29.10 18.78
CA ALA A 420 12.21 -29.97 18.82
C ALA A 420 13.48 -29.30 18.28
N LEU A 421 13.38 -28.51 17.21
CA LEU A 421 14.50 -27.74 16.67
C LEU A 421 14.90 -26.61 17.63
N ILE A 422 13.92 -25.93 18.23
CA ILE A 422 14.16 -24.91 19.26
C ILE A 422 14.99 -25.50 20.41
N LEU A 423 14.55 -26.62 20.98
CA LEU A 423 15.29 -27.33 22.03
C LEU A 423 16.70 -27.75 21.59
N GLY A 424 16.83 -28.27 20.37
CA GLY A 424 18.12 -28.70 19.81
C GLY A 424 19.13 -27.55 19.71
N VAL A 425 18.71 -26.41 19.16
CA VAL A 425 19.56 -25.23 18.98
C VAL A 425 20.01 -24.67 20.33
N VAL A 426 19.10 -24.51 21.29
CA VAL A 426 19.43 -23.98 22.63
C VAL A 426 20.48 -24.85 23.31
N LYS A 427 20.36 -26.18 23.21
CA LYS A 427 21.34 -27.14 23.75
C LYS A 427 22.69 -27.10 23.05
N ALA A 428 22.71 -26.93 21.72
CA ALA A 428 23.91 -26.95 20.92
C ALA A 428 24.76 -25.68 21.06
N MET A 429 24.18 -24.59 21.59
CA MET A 429 24.84 -23.27 21.70
C MET A 429 24.88 -22.74 23.15
N PRO A 430 25.55 -23.42 24.09
CA PRO A 430 25.58 -23.02 25.50
C PRO A 430 26.29 -21.68 25.76
N HIS A 431 27.06 -21.17 24.79
CA HIS A 431 27.71 -19.86 24.82
C HIS A 431 26.79 -18.70 24.41
N ARG A 432 25.60 -18.97 23.87
CA ARG A 432 24.59 -17.96 23.50
C ARG A 432 23.43 -17.98 24.49
N GLN A 433 22.87 -16.80 24.77
CA GLN A 433 21.63 -16.65 25.53
C GLN A 433 20.42 -16.72 24.62
N PHE A 434 19.34 -17.35 25.07
CA PHE A 434 18.11 -17.53 24.31
C PHE A 434 16.90 -16.99 25.06
N ILE A 435 16.01 -16.30 24.35
CA ILE A 435 14.74 -15.81 24.88
C ILE A 435 13.61 -16.38 24.03
N LEU A 436 12.63 -17.03 24.66
CA LEU A 436 11.40 -17.47 24.02
C LEU A 436 10.23 -16.67 24.55
N LEU A 437 9.66 -15.83 23.68
CA LEU A 437 8.47 -15.04 23.93
C LEU A 437 7.23 -15.73 23.36
N GLY A 438 6.25 -16.04 24.19
CA GLY A 438 4.97 -16.57 23.74
C GLY A 438 4.32 -17.49 24.74
N ARG A 439 3.11 -17.96 24.43
CA ARG A 439 2.24 -18.66 25.38
C ARG A 439 2.09 -20.15 25.11
N ASN A 440 1.59 -20.87 26.11
CA ASN A 440 1.20 -22.28 26.06
C ASN A 440 2.37 -23.28 25.92
N TRP A 441 3.61 -22.86 26.18
CA TRP A 441 4.78 -23.74 26.01
C TRP A 441 4.88 -24.84 27.06
N GLU A 442 4.18 -24.70 28.18
CA GLU A 442 3.99 -25.77 29.16
C GLU A 442 3.34 -27.04 28.59
N LYS A 443 2.69 -26.94 27.42
CA LYS A 443 2.10 -28.07 26.71
C LYS A 443 3.11 -28.87 25.88
N TYR A 444 4.32 -28.36 25.71
CA TYR A 444 5.38 -29.11 25.05
C TYR A 444 5.89 -30.22 25.98
N GLU A 445 5.90 -31.47 25.50
CA GLU A 445 6.31 -32.63 26.30
C GLU A 445 7.73 -32.51 26.92
N LYS A 446 8.63 -31.77 26.25
CA LYS A 446 10.01 -31.51 26.72
C LYS A 446 10.22 -30.07 27.21
N PHE A 447 9.15 -29.42 27.68
CA PHE A 447 9.26 -28.03 28.14
C PHE A 447 10.13 -27.90 29.39
N SER A 448 10.03 -28.84 30.34
CA SER A 448 10.90 -28.84 31.53
C SER A 448 12.37 -28.92 31.13
N GLU A 449 12.70 -29.81 30.20
CA GLU A 449 14.05 -29.96 29.66
C GLU A 449 14.55 -28.67 28.97
N LEU A 450 13.69 -27.94 28.26
CA LEU A 450 14.04 -26.65 27.65
C LEU A 450 14.24 -25.56 28.71
N ARG A 451 13.29 -25.45 29.64
CA ARG A 451 13.25 -24.42 30.69
C ARG A 451 14.42 -24.54 31.67
N ASP A 452 14.86 -25.75 31.96
CA ASP A 452 15.91 -26.01 32.94
C ASP A 452 17.33 -25.79 32.34
N LEU A 453 17.45 -25.40 31.07
CA LEU A 453 18.73 -25.02 30.45
C LEU A 453 19.22 -23.66 30.96
N PRO A 454 20.51 -23.53 31.35
CA PRO A 454 21.03 -22.33 32.01
C PRO A 454 21.12 -21.09 31.10
N ASN A 455 21.02 -21.29 29.78
CA ASN A 455 21.14 -20.26 28.77
C ASN A 455 19.80 -19.93 28.09
N PHE A 456 18.68 -20.23 28.75
CA PHE A 456 17.34 -20.08 28.19
C PHE A 456 16.39 -19.35 29.15
N GLU A 457 15.67 -18.37 28.61
CA GLU A 457 14.61 -17.63 29.29
C GLU A 457 13.27 -17.84 28.58
N TYR A 458 12.22 -18.14 29.35
CA TYR A 458 10.85 -18.20 28.86
C TYR A 458 10.03 -17.01 29.36
N VAL A 459 9.34 -16.33 28.44
CA VAL A 459 8.61 -15.10 28.71
C VAL A 459 7.17 -15.20 28.19
N GLU A 460 6.21 -14.97 29.08
CA GLU A 460 4.83 -14.65 28.75
C GLU A 460 4.54 -13.19 29.12
N ALA A 461 4.22 -12.35 28.14
CA ALA A 461 3.98 -10.93 28.36
C ALA A 461 2.81 -10.41 27.51
N PRO A 462 2.17 -9.29 27.89
CA PRO A 462 1.27 -8.54 27.02
C PRO A 462 1.97 -8.09 25.73
N TYR A 463 1.22 -7.96 24.63
CA TYR A 463 1.78 -7.55 23.33
C TYR A 463 2.44 -6.15 23.36
N SER A 464 1.94 -5.23 24.21
CA SER A 464 2.55 -3.92 24.45
C SER A 464 3.99 -3.99 24.96
N ASP A 465 4.34 -5.10 25.60
CA ASP A 465 5.62 -5.32 26.27
C ASP A 465 6.56 -6.15 25.39
N TYR A 466 6.13 -6.56 24.19
CA TYR A 466 6.99 -7.29 23.26
C TYR A 466 8.26 -6.48 22.89
N PRO A 467 8.19 -5.17 22.58
CA PRO A 467 9.37 -4.41 22.15
C PRO A 467 10.57 -4.45 23.11
N GLN A 468 10.34 -4.46 24.44
CA GLN A 468 11.45 -4.54 25.41
C GLN A 468 12.18 -5.89 25.40
N TYR A 469 11.53 -6.97 24.96
CA TYR A 469 12.19 -8.27 24.79
C TYR A 469 12.88 -8.36 23.44
N TYR A 470 12.26 -7.81 22.38
CA TYR A 470 12.91 -7.69 21.08
C TYR A 470 14.22 -6.87 21.16
N ALA A 471 14.24 -5.81 21.97
CA ALA A 471 15.44 -4.99 22.19
C ALA A 471 16.62 -5.73 22.86
N GLN A 472 16.39 -6.93 23.39
CA GLN A 472 17.44 -7.78 23.98
C GLN A 472 17.99 -8.82 22.99
N MET A 473 17.41 -8.93 21.80
CA MET A 473 17.74 -9.95 20.82
C MET A 473 18.54 -9.35 19.67
N ASP A 474 19.52 -10.06 19.14
CA ASP A 474 20.25 -9.64 17.92
C ASP A 474 20.01 -10.58 16.73
N VAL A 475 19.62 -11.81 17.03
CA VAL A 475 19.23 -12.82 16.04
C VAL A 475 17.84 -13.34 16.38
N PHE A 476 16.96 -13.44 15.39
CA PHE A 476 15.60 -13.98 15.56
C PHE A 476 15.44 -15.26 14.76
N VAL A 477 15.03 -16.35 15.41
CA VAL A 477 14.87 -17.65 14.74
C VAL A 477 13.38 -17.97 14.57
N SER A 478 12.96 -18.25 13.33
CA SER A 478 11.61 -18.69 12.99
C SER A 478 11.62 -20.10 12.38
N PRO A 479 11.54 -21.17 13.20
CA PRO A 479 11.75 -22.55 12.76
C PRO A 479 10.47 -23.29 12.31
N ALA A 480 9.38 -22.56 12.06
CA ALA A 480 8.08 -23.16 11.77
C ALA A 480 8.10 -24.05 10.51
N LYS A 481 7.38 -25.17 10.54
CA LYS A 481 7.22 -26.10 9.41
C LYS A 481 6.11 -25.68 8.45
N LEU A 482 5.19 -24.83 8.92
CA LEU A 482 4.06 -24.33 8.14
C LEU A 482 3.62 -22.97 8.69
N GLU A 483 3.63 -21.95 7.83
CA GLU A 483 3.13 -20.61 8.11
C GLU A 483 2.35 -20.04 6.93
N GLY A 484 1.41 -19.17 7.22
CA GLY A 484 0.85 -18.24 6.23
C GLY A 484 1.76 -17.03 6.05
N GLY A 485 2.12 -16.39 7.16
CA GLY A 485 2.93 -15.19 7.20
C GLY A 485 3.32 -14.85 8.65
N PRO A 486 4.55 -15.15 9.08
CA PRO A 486 4.96 -14.98 10.47
C PRO A 486 5.13 -13.49 10.81
N ILE A 487 4.09 -12.82 11.31
CA ILE A 487 4.16 -11.41 11.75
C ILE A 487 5.32 -11.14 12.72
N PRO A 488 5.63 -12.02 13.70
CA PRO A 488 6.80 -11.83 14.58
C PRO A 488 8.15 -11.69 13.87
N LEU A 489 8.27 -12.19 12.63
CA LEU A 489 9.45 -12.01 11.80
C LEU A 489 9.60 -10.55 11.34
N ILE A 490 8.51 -9.90 10.92
CA ILE A 490 8.53 -8.49 10.53
C ILE A 490 8.78 -7.61 11.76
N GLU A 491 8.15 -7.92 12.89
CA GLU A 491 8.40 -7.25 14.18
C GLU A 491 9.90 -7.30 14.55
N ALA A 492 10.52 -8.48 14.45
CA ALA A 492 11.96 -8.65 14.71
C ALA A 492 12.81 -7.77 13.78
N MET A 493 12.54 -7.85 12.47
CA MET A 493 13.28 -7.11 11.46
C MET A 493 13.10 -5.59 11.63
N MET A 494 11.93 -5.12 12.08
CA MET A 494 11.71 -3.70 12.44
C MET A 494 12.59 -3.25 13.61
N CYS A 495 12.85 -4.12 14.58
CA CYS A 495 13.78 -3.87 15.68
C CYS A 495 15.25 -3.96 15.29
N ASN A 496 15.59 -4.08 14.00
CA ASN A 496 16.96 -4.24 13.50
C ASN A 496 17.62 -5.57 13.93
N ILE A 497 16.81 -6.62 14.09
CA ILE A 497 17.26 -7.98 14.46
C ILE A 497 17.45 -8.82 13.20
N VAL A 498 18.53 -9.59 13.14
CA VAL A 498 18.86 -10.41 11.96
C VAL A 498 18.04 -11.71 12.00
N PRO A 499 17.18 -11.99 11.01
CA PRO A 499 16.36 -13.18 11.01
C PRO A 499 17.09 -14.42 10.46
N VAL A 500 16.80 -15.57 11.06
CA VAL A 500 17.14 -16.92 10.58
C VAL A 500 15.83 -17.72 10.51
N ALA A 501 15.29 -17.93 9.31
CA ALA A 501 13.93 -18.46 9.16
C ALA A 501 13.86 -19.68 8.23
N SER A 502 12.95 -20.60 8.52
CA SER A 502 12.61 -21.65 7.57
C SER A 502 11.97 -21.03 6.31
N LYS A 503 12.10 -21.69 5.14
CA LYS A 503 11.47 -21.28 3.87
C LYS A 503 9.95 -21.54 3.86
N THR A 504 9.23 -20.89 4.78
CA THR A 504 7.77 -21.01 4.95
C THR A 504 7.10 -19.64 4.98
N GLY A 505 5.80 -19.59 4.69
CA GLY A 505 5.04 -18.33 4.62
C GLY A 505 5.70 -17.32 3.68
N PHE A 506 5.77 -16.06 4.11
CA PHE A 506 6.42 -14.98 3.37
C PHE A 506 7.93 -14.80 3.67
N ALA A 507 8.55 -15.65 4.50
CA ALA A 507 9.97 -15.47 4.86
C ALA A 507 10.88 -15.39 3.61
N PRO A 508 10.71 -16.23 2.56
CA PRO A 508 11.49 -16.10 1.32
C PRO A 508 11.23 -14.82 0.51
N ASN A 509 10.18 -14.06 0.82
CA ASN A 509 9.83 -12.83 0.12
C ASN A 509 10.46 -11.59 0.77
N ILE A 510 10.87 -11.67 2.03
CA ILE A 510 11.43 -10.54 2.78
C ILE A 510 12.88 -10.74 3.22
N ILE A 511 13.40 -11.97 3.14
CA ILE A 511 14.79 -12.31 3.43
C ILE A 511 15.54 -12.63 2.14
N THR A 512 16.60 -11.86 1.88
CA THR A 512 17.66 -12.17 0.94
C THR A 512 18.80 -12.86 1.70
N HIS A 513 18.96 -14.16 1.43
CA HIS A 513 19.91 -15.02 2.16
C HIS A 513 21.34 -14.47 2.11
N GLY A 514 21.95 -14.24 3.27
CA GLY A 514 23.29 -13.70 3.43
C GLY A 514 23.40 -12.17 3.40
N GLU A 515 22.31 -11.44 3.12
CA GLU A 515 22.32 -9.97 3.04
C GLU A 515 21.58 -9.33 4.23
N ASN A 516 20.31 -9.69 4.42
CA ASN A 516 19.47 -9.16 5.51
C ASN A 516 18.90 -10.27 6.40
N GLY A 517 19.49 -11.48 6.34
CA GLY A 517 19.10 -12.64 7.13
C GLY A 517 19.45 -13.95 6.44
N PHE A 518 19.00 -15.06 7.02
CA PHE A 518 19.27 -16.41 6.53
C PHE A 518 17.99 -17.23 6.40
N LEU A 519 17.98 -18.10 5.39
CA LEU A 519 16.88 -19.00 5.05
C LEU A 519 17.35 -20.44 5.06
N PHE A 520 16.60 -21.33 5.72
CA PHE A 520 16.88 -22.78 5.77
C PHE A 520 15.66 -23.64 5.40
N ASN A 521 15.86 -24.91 5.08
CA ASN A 521 14.77 -25.81 4.71
C ASN A 521 14.09 -26.39 5.96
N ILE A 522 12.84 -26.84 5.85
CA ILE A 522 12.07 -27.34 7.02
C ILE A 522 12.66 -28.59 7.68
N ASP A 523 13.56 -29.28 6.98
CA ASP A 523 14.26 -30.51 7.35
C ASP A 523 15.76 -30.29 7.64
N SER A 524 16.24 -29.04 7.63
CA SER A 524 17.61 -28.69 8.02
C SER A 524 17.93 -29.17 9.44
N SER A 525 19.20 -29.56 9.65
CA SER A 525 19.66 -30.09 10.94
C SER A 525 19.85 -28.98 11.97
N VAL A 526 20.02 -29.36 13.25
CA VAL A 526 20.32 -28.41 14.33
C VAL A 526 21.63 -27.67 14.04
N GLU A 527 22.64 -28.41 13.59
CA GLU A 527 23.98 -27.89 13.29
C GLU A 527 23.94 -26.83 12.18
N GLU A 528 23.22 -27.11 11.08
CA GLU A 528 23.04 -26.14 9.99
C GLU A 528 22.39 -24.84 10.50
N VAL A 529 21.36 -24.94 11.35
CA VAL A 529 20.69 -23.76 11.90
C VAL A 529 21.60 -23.01 12.88
N CYS A 530 22.39 -23.70 13.69
CA CYS A 530 23.40 -23.09 14.57
C CYS A 530 24.46 -22.31 13.76
N ASP A 531 24.94 -22.87 12.66
CA ASP A 531 25.91 -22.21 11.77
C ASP A 531 25.34 -20.93 11.14
N LEU A 532 24.06 -20.95 10.77
CA LEU A 532 23.37 -19.77 10.25
C LEU A 532 23.14 -18.70 11.33
N ILE A 533 22.89 -19.10 12.59
CA ILE A 533 22.80 -18.17 13.72
C ILE A 533 24.14 -17.47 13.95
N GLU A 534 25.26 -18.20 13.91
CA GLU A 534 26.58 -17.59 14.05
C GLU A 534 26.91 -16.62 12.90
N GLN A 535 26.52 -16.96 11.68
CA GLN A 535 26.63 -16.06 10.53
C GLN A 535 25.72 -14.82 10.66
N ALA A 536 24.53 -14.96 11.26
CA ALA A 536 23.61 -13.85 11.51
C ALA A 536 24.22 -12.76 12.39
N TYR A 537 25.04 -13.13 13.38
CA TYR A 537 25.78 -12.15 14.20
C TYR A 537 26.83 -11.35 13.42
N GLN A 538 27.23 -11.80 12.22
CA GLN A 538 28.21 -11.10 11.38
C GLN A 538 27.56 -10.10 10.41
N ILE A 539 26.22 -10.04 10.34
CA ILE A 539 25.51 -9.14 9.44
C ILE A 539 25.55 -7.70 9.98
N GLU A 540 26.13 -6.80 9.21
CA GLU A 540 26.19 -5.36 9.51
C GLU A 540 24.99 -4.57 8.92
N THR A 541 24.24 -5.16 7.99
CA THR A 541 23.08 -4.53 7.33
C THR A 541 22.09 -4.00 8.38
N ASN A 542 21.57 -2.79 8.16
CA ASN A 542 20.41 -2.29 8.91
C ASN A 542 19.16 -3.03 8.44
N ILE A 543 18.68 -3.98 9.25
CA ILE A 543 17.58 -4.87 8.86
C ILE A 543 16.26 -4.10 8.77
N ARG A 544 16.08 -3.07 9.61
CA ARG A 544 14.86 -2.25 9.63
C ARG A 544 14.61 -1.61 8.27
N ASP A 545 15.65 -1.09 7.62
CA ASP A 545 15.54 -0.43 6.31
C ASP A 545 14.97 -1.35 5.23
N THR A 546 15.17 -2.67 5.38
CA THR A 546 14.68 -3.68 4.43
C THR A 546 13.19 -3.99 4.57
N VAL A 547 12.56 -3.65 5.71
CA VAL A 547 11.15 -3.99 6.01
C VAL A 547 10.31 -2.82 6.52
N ILE A 548 10.87 -1.61 6.63
CA ILE A 548 10.13 -0.44 7.17
C ILE A 548 8.86 -0.10 6.38
N HIS A 549 8.83 -0.49 5.10
CA HIS A 549 7.67 -0.35 4.23
C HIS A 549 6.55 -1.36 4.52
N LEU A 550 6.84 -2.44 5.25
CA LEU A 550 5.87 -3.45 5.69
C LEU A 550 5.19 -2.99 6.99
N SER A 551 4.50 -1.86 6.95
CA SER A 551 3.74 -1.33 8.08
C SER A 551 2.27 -1.75 8.03
N TRP A 552 1.59 -1.75 9.18
CA TRP A 552 0.14 -1.99 9.23
C TRP A 552 -0.67 -0.94 8.46
N GLU A 553 -0.17 0.29 8.39
CA GLU A 553 -0.75 1.36 7.57
C GLU A 553 -0.69 1.01 6.08
N ASN A 554 0.49 0.68 5.55
CA ASN A 554 0.64 0.29 4.15
C ASN A 554 -0.15 -0.98 3.82
N PHE A 555 -0.19 -1.94 4.75
CA PHE A 555 -1.04 -3.12 4.61
C PHE A 555 -2.52 -2.75 4.49
N SER A 556 -3.03 -1.88 5.36
CA SER A 556 -4.42 -1.43 5.31
C SER A 556 -4.72 -0.71 3.99
N LEU A 557 -3.82 0.16 3.51
CA LEU A 557 -3.98 0.85 2.23
C LEU A 557 -4.07 -0.14 1.04
N GLU A 558 -3.25 -1.19 1.02
CA GLU A 558 -3.34 -2.22 -0.03
C GLU A 558 -4.66 -3.02 0.06
N VAL A 559 -5.15 -3.31 1.27
CA VAL A 559 -6.47 -3.95 1.44
C VAL A 559 -7.59 -3.00 0.98
N GLN A 560 -7.53 -1.72 1.32
CA GLN A 560 -8.52 -0.72 0.91
C GLN A 560 -8.57 -0.52 -0.61
N LYS A 561 -7.45 -0.68 -1.33
CA LYS A 561 -7.46 -0.70 -2.80
C LYS A 561 -8.33 -1.83 -3.37
N LEU A 562 -8.45 -2.94 -2.66
CA LEU A 562 -9.35 -4.03 -3.06
C LEU A 562 -10.82 -3.65 -2.85
N PHE A 563 -11.13 -2.84 -1.84
CA PHE A 563 -12.49 -2.30 -1.61
C PHE A 563 -12.95 -1.38 -2.75
N ALA A 564 -12.03 -0.79 -3.51
CA ALA A 564 -12.37 0.16 -4.57
C ALA A 564 -12.76 -0.49 -5.91
N LYS A 565 -12.58 -1.80 -6.08
CA LYS A 565 -12.84 -2.42 -7.40
C LYS A 565 -14.31 -2.31 -7.83
N ASN A 566 -15.27 -2.19 -6.91
CA ASN A 566 -16.71 -2.03 -7.20
C ASN A 566 -17.47 -1.10 -6.21
N SER A 567 -16.79 -0.22 -5.45
CA SER A 567 -17.45 0.65 -4.45
C SER A 567 -17.27 2.12 -4.81
N GLY A 568 -18.37 2.87 -4.97
CA GLY A 568 -18.34 4.28 -5.37
C GLY A 568 -17.51 5.16 -4.42
N PHE A 569 -17.70 5.01 -3.10
CA PHE A 569 -16.95 5.76 -2.08
C PHE A 569 -15.43 5.61 -2.21
N PHE A 570 -14.94 4.37 -2.31
CA PHE A 570 -13.50 4.10 -2.40
C PHE A 570 -12.93 4.50 -3.76
N GLN A 571 -13.72 4.49 -4.83
CA GLN A 571 -13.29 4.97 -6.15
C GLN A 571 -13.04 6.48 -6.15
N GLU A 572 -13.97 7.27 -5.62
CA GLU A 572 -13.80 8.73 -5.51
C GLU A 572 -12.58 9.07 -4.66
N LYS A 573 -12.37 8.36 -3.55
CA LYS A 573 -11.23 8.61 -2.67
C LYS A 573 -9.88 8.24 -3.31
N ILE A 574 -9.80 7.09 -4.01
CA ILE A 574 -8.58 6.73 -4.76
C ILE A 574 -8.28 7.79 -5.83
N GLN A 575 -9.30 8.30 -6.50
CA GLN A 575 -9.13 9.35 -7.50
C GLN A 575 -8.59 10.64 -6.89
N GLY A 576 -9.09 11.04 -5.70
CA GLY A 576 -8.54 12.16 -4.94
C GLY A 576 -7.07 11.97 -4.55
N LEU A 577 -6.74 10.81 -3.97
CA LEU A 577 -5.37 10.47 -3.56
C LEU A 577 -4.40 10.37 -4.76
N GLN A 578 -4.88 9.92 -5.92
CA GLN A 578 -4.08 9.88 -7.15
C GLN A 578 -3.70 11.28 -7.64
N GLU A 579 -4.60 12.25 -7.53
CA GLU A 579 -4.29 13.63 -7.92
C GLU A 579 -3.33 14.30 -6.92
N GLU A 580 -3.49 14.03 -5.61
CA GLU A 580 -2.51 14.46 -4.59
C GLU A 580 -1.13 13.85 -4.82
N LEU A 581 -1.05 12.54 -5.07
CA LEU A 581 0.21 11.85 -5.35
C LEU A 581 0.90 12.45 -6.59
N LYS A 582 0.14 12.78 -7.63
CA LYS A 582 0.66 13.41 -8.85
C LYS A 582 1.28 14.78 -8.56
N ASN A 583 0.66 15.58 -7.69
CA ASN A 583 1.20 16.87 -7.24
C ASN A 583 2.50 16.69 -6.45
N ILE A 584 2.53 15.77 -5.47
CA ILE A 584 3.73 15.47 -4.67
C ILE A 584 4.87 14.96 -5.56
N VAL A 585 4.58 14.07 -6.52
CA VAL A 585 5.59 13.58 -7.47
C VAL A 585 6.18 14.71 -8.30
N GLN A 586 5.38 15.72 -8.66
CA GLN A 586 5.87 16.91 -9.35
C GLN A 586 6.77 17.76 -8.44
N GLU A 587 6.35 18.04 -7.20
CA GLU A 587 7.18 18.77 -6.22
C GLU A 587 8.54 18.08 -5.98
N VAL A 588 8.56 16.75 -5.86
CA VAL A 588 9.80 15.98 -5.68
C VAL A 588 10.73 16.10 -6.90
N LYS A 589 10.18 16.18 -8.12
CA LYS A 589 10.99 16.42 -9.33
C LYS A 589 11.61 17.81 -9.30
N ASP A 590 10.84 18.81 -8.89
CA ASP A 590 11.31 20.20 -8.82
C ASP A 590 12.42 20.32 -7.76
N LEU A 591 12.22 19.73 -6.57
CA LEU A 591 13.24 19.67 -5.51
C LEU A 591 14.52 18.94 -5.92
N LYS A 592 14.43 17.87 -6.74
CA LYS A 592 15.62 17.19 -7.29
C LYS A 592 16.39 18.11 -8.24
N THR A 593 15.69 18.92 -9.02
CA THR A 593 16.29 19.90 -9.94
C THR A 593 17.01 21.01 -9.16
N ASP A 594 16.37 21.54 -8.12
CA ASP A 594 16.97 22.54 -7.23
C ASP A 594 18.21 22.00 -6.50
N LYS A 595 18.15 20.76 -6.01
CA LYS A 595 19.30 20.10 -5.37
C LYS A 595 20.50 20.00 -6.33
N LEU A 596 20.26 19.71 -7.61
CA LEU A 596 21.32 19.64 -8.62
C LEU A 596 21.93 21.03 -8.87
N SER A 597 21.09 22.06 -9.00
CA SER A 597 21.53 23.46 -9.15
C SER A 597 22.39 23.92 -7.97
N LEU A 598 21.96 23.65 -6.74
CA LEU A 598 22.71 23.96 -5.53
C LEU A 598 24.05 23.21 -5.47
N LYS A 599 24.09 21.94 -5.91
CA LYS A 599 25.33 21.15 -5.96
C LYS A 599 26.35 21.77 -6.91
N ASN A 600 25.91 22.22 -8.10
CA ASN A 600 26.76 22.88 -9.08
C ASN A 600 27.28 24.22 -8.54
N ARG A 601 26.42 25.03 -7.94
CA ARG A 601 26.80 26.32 -7.34
C ARG A 601 27.79 26.15 -6.18
N ASN A 602 27.68 25.07 -5.40
CA ASN A 602 28.63 24.75 -4.35
C ASN A 602 30.00 24.32 -4.92
N GLN A 603 30.03 23.60 -6.05
CA GLN A 603 31.29 23.32 -6.75
C GLN A 603 31.96 24.60 -7.28
N GLU A 604 31.20 25.50 -7.90
CA GLU A 604 31.72 26.81 -8.35
C GLU A 604 32.28 27.64 -7.19
N LEU A 605 31.57 27.70 -6.06
CA LEU A 605 32.03 28.40 -4.87
C LEU A 605 33.32 27.79 -4.31
N LYS A 606 33.46 26.46 -4.33
CA LYS A 606 34.71 25.79 -3.94
C LYS A 606 35.88 26.15 -4.84
N ILE A 607 35.66 26.31 -6.14
CA ILE A 607 36.69 26.75 -7.10
C ILE A 607 37.10 28.19 -6.80
N LYS A 608 36.13 29.12 -6.71
CA LYS A 608 36.40 30.53 -6.36
C LYS A 608 37.12 30.67 -5.02
N LEU A 609 36.79 29.84 -4.04
CA LEU A 609 37.46 29.85 -2.74
C LEU A 609 38.94 29.43 -2.85
N ARG A 610 39.27 28.48 -3.74
CA ARG A 610 40.69 28.13 -4.00
C ARG A 610 41.42 29.30 -4.65
N GLU A 611 40.85 29.92 -5.68
CA GLU A 611 41.46 31.08 -6.35
C GLU A 611 41.75 32.23 -5.39
N VAL A 612 40.82 32.52 -4.47
CA VAL A 612 41.02 33.56 -3.44
C VAL A 612 42.12 33.16 -2.46
N LYS A 613 42.21 31.88 -2.07
CA LYS A 613 43.28 31.38 -1.20
C LYS A 613 44.65 31.52 -1.87
N ASP A 614 44.75 31.14 -3.14
CA ASP A 614 46.00 31.22 -3.89
C ASP A 614 46.48 32.67 -4.03
N LYS A 615 45.58 33.59 -4.40
CA LYS A 615 45.89 35.04 -4.43
C LYS A 615 46.32 35.58 -3.07
N ASN A 616 45.74 35.09 -1.98
CA ASN A 616 46.11 35.53 -0.64
C ASN A 616 47.51 35.05 -0.25
N GLU A 617 47.92 33.85 -0.66
CA GLU A 617 49.29 33.38 -0.45
C GLU A 617 50.31 34.16 -1.30
N GLU A 618 49.97 34.50 -2.55
CA GLU A 618 50.78 35.38 -3.40
C GLU A 618 50.98 36.76 -2.76
N LEU A 619 49.89 37.40 -2.30
CA LEU A 619 49.94 38.68 -1.61
C LEU A 619 50.76 38.62 -0.30
N LYS A 620 50.73 37.49 0.42
CA LYS A 620 51.59 37.30 1.61
C LYS A 620 53.07 37.22 1.24
N ALA A 621 53.40 36.53 0.15
CA ALA A 621 54.76 36.44 -0.37
C ALA A 621 55.28 37.83 -0.77
N ASP A 622 54.47 38.58 -1.53
CA ASP A 622 54.78 39.96 -1.92
C ASP A 622 54.97 40.88 -0.71
N ARG A 623 54.08 40.79 0.28
CA ARG A 623 54.21 41.55 1.53
C ARG A 623 55.53 41.24 2.25
N THR A 624 55.97 39.99 2.21
CA THR A 624 57.23 39.56 2.84
C THR A 624 58.44 40.12 2.08
N ASN A 625 58.41 40.08 0.74
CA ASN A 625 59.44 40.66 -0.10
C ASN A 625 59.56 42.18 0.10
N LEU A 626 58.42 42.89 0.12
CA LEU A 626 58.37 44.32 0.43
C LEU A 626 58.95 44.65 1.81
N LYS A 627 58.61 43.87 2.84
CA LYS A 627 59.21 44.03 4.18
C LYS A 627 60.73 43.88 4.16
N ASN A 628 61.25 42.89 3.44
CA ASN A 628 62.71 42.68 3.32
C ASN A 628 63.38 43.86 2.59
N LYS A 629 62.77 44.37 1.51
CA LYS A 629 63.28 45.57 0.81
C LYS A 629 63.28 46.81 1.70
N ILE A 630 62.22 47.01 2.49
CA ILE A 630 62.16 48.12 3.46
C ILE A 630 63.28 47.99 4.50
N ALA A 631 63.52 46.80 5.04
CA ALA A 631 64.58 46.56 5.99
C ALA A 631 65.98 46.84 5.40
N ALA A 632 66.22 46.43 4.15
CA ALA A 632 67.47 46.73 3.44
C ALA A 632 67.67 48.24 3.24
N LEU A 633 66.63 48.95 2.77
CA LEU A 633 66.68 50.41 2.61
C LEU A 633 66.91 51.14 3.94
N GLN A 634 66.31 50.66 5.03
CA GLN A 634 66.55 51.20 6.37
C GLN A 634 68.01 51.03 6.79
N ALA A 635 68.62 49.87 6.53
CA ALA A 635 70.03 49.62 6.83
C ALA A 635 70.97 50.52 6.00
N GLU A 636 70.67 50.69 4.70
CA GLU A 636 71.41 51.63 3.85
C GLU A 636 71.29 53.06 4.34
N PHE A 637 70.08 53.50 4.72
CA PHE A 637 69.85 54.83 5.26
C PHE A 637 70.64 55.08 6.55
N ILE A 638 70.70 54.10 7.46
CA ILE A 638 71.53 54.19 8.67
C ILE A 638 73.01 54.33 8.31
N ASN A 639 73.50 53.54 7.34
CA ASN A 639 74.89 53.63 6.88
C ASN A 639 75.20 55.01 6.28
N PHE A 640 74.30 55.55 5.45
CA PHE A 640 74.44 56.90 4.91
C PHE A 640 74.44 57.97 6.00
N LYS A 641 73.57 57.83 7.00
CA LYS A 641 73.51 58.73 8.16
C LYS A 641 74.84 58.73 8.92
N ASN A 642 75.40 57.56 9.21
CA ASN A 642 76.69 57.45 9.90
C ASN A 642 77.82 58.08 9.09
N LYS A 643 77.89 57.82 7.77
CA LYS A 643 78.87 58.47 6.89
C LYS A 643 78.73 59.99 6.87
N LEU A 644 77.50 60.50 6.93
CA LEU A 644 77.25 61.94 6.99
C LEU A 644 77.77 62.53 8.31
N GLU A 645 77.57 61.85 9.43
CA GLU A 645 78.10 62.24 10.74
C GLU A 645 79.64 62.24 10.75
N ASP A 646 80.29 61.23 10.16
CA ASP A 646 81.74 61.17 10.00
C ASP A 646 82.27 62.33 9.16
N LEU A 647 81.64 62.60 8.00
CA LEU A 647 82.01 63.72 7.13
C LEU A 647 81.82 65.08 7.81
N GLN A 648 80.79 65.21 8.66
CA GLN A 648 80.60 66.41 9.47
C GLN A 648 81.72 66.58 10.50
N ALA A 649 82.14 65.50 11.16
CA ALA A 649 83.26 65.53 12.10
C ALA A 649 84.59 65.90 11.40
N ASP A 650 84.85 65.33 10.22
CA ASP A 650 86.03 65.65 9.42
C ASP A 650 86.01 67.11 8.93
N ARG A 651 84.85 67.61 8.50
CA ARG A 651 84.67 69.03 8.15
C ARG A 651 85.02 69.94 9.34
N ILE A 652 84.59 69.60 10.56
CA ILE A 652 84.93 70.36 11.77
C ILE A 652 86.44 70.35 12.02
N LYS A 653 87.09 69.18 11.94
CA LYS A 653 88.55 69.07 12.09
C LYS A 653 89.32 69.86 11.05
N LEU A 654 88.93 69.77 9.78
CA LEU A 654 89.56 70.51 8.69
C LEU A 654 89.38 72.02 8.87
N LYS A 655 88.20 72.47 9.31
CA LYS A 655 87.96 73.87 9.64
C LYS A 655 88.91 74.35 10.74
N GLY A 656 89.08 73.58 11.82
CA GLY A 656 90.06 73.88 12.87
C GLY A 656 91.51 73.97 12.34
N LYS A 657 91.94 73.02 11.49
CA LYS A 657 93.26 73.08 10.84
C LYS A 657 93.43 74.31 9.95
N ILE A 658 92.39 74.70 9.22
CA ILE A 658 92.41 75.92 8.40
C ILE A 658 92.57 77.15 9.29
N ASP A 659 91.84 77.23 10.40
CA ASP A 659 91.92 78.33 11.37
C ASP A 659 93.34 78.42 11.99
N ASP A 660 93.94 77.27 12.35
CA ASP A 660 95.32 77.19 12.82
C ASP A 660 96.33 77.64 11.77
N LEU A 661 96.18 77.19 10.52
CA LEU A 661 97.05 77.59 9.41
C LEU A 661 96.90 79.08 9.09
N GLN A 662 95.69 79.64 9.17
CA GLN A 662 95.46 81.06 9.02
C GLN A 662 96.19 81.85 10.12
N THR A 663 96.09 81.40 11.37
CA THR A 663 96.81 81.98 12.51
C THR A 663 98.33 81.92 12.32
N ASN A 664 98.85 80.75 11.94
CA ASN A 664 100.28 80.56 11.64
C ASN A 664 100.74 81.42 10.46
N ARG A 665 99.94 81.56 9.40
CA ARG A 665 100.24 82.42 8.26
C ARG A 665 100.38 83.88 8.70
N VAL A 666 99.48 84.37 9.55
CA VAL A 666 99.56 85.73 10.11
C VAL A 666 100.84 85.90 10.94
N SER A 667 101.16 84.93 11.80
CA SER A 667 102.39 84.95 12.61
C SER A 667 103.67 84.94 11.77
N LEU A 668 103.75 84.04 10.78
CA LEU A 668 104.90 83.96 9.86
C LEU A 668 105.05 85.22 9.03
N LYS A 669 103.94 85.81 8.56
CA LYS A 669 103.95 87.08 7.83
C LYS A 669 104.60 88.18 8.69
N SER A 670 104.21 88.28 9.96
CA SER A 670 104.83 89.21 10.92
C SER A 670 106.33 88.92 11.16
N LYS A 671 106.72 87.65 11.28
CA LYS A 671 108.16 87.26 11.42
C LYS A 671 108.97 87.59 10.16
N ILE A 672 108.43 87.38 8.97
CA ILE A 672 109.08 87.71 7.70
C ILE A 672 109.25 89.24 7.60
N GLU A 673 108.23 90.01 7.93
CA GLU A 673 108.32 91.48 8.00
C GLU A 673 109.44 91.92 8.95
N LYS A 674 109.57 91.27 10.11
CA LYS A 674 110.65 91.51 11.08
C LYS A 674 112.03 91.13 10.55
N LEU A 675 112.19 89.93 9.96
CA LEU A 675 113.46 89.49 9.39
C LEU A 675 113.89 90.31 8.17
N GLN A 676 112.93 90.77 7.35
CA GLN A 676 113.20 91.70 6.26
C GLN A 676 113.74 93.03 6.80
N GLN A 677 113.22 93.49 7.94
CA GLN A 677 113.73 94.66 8.64
C GLN A 677 115.14 94.41 9.21
N ASP A 678 115.37 93.29 9.89
CA ASP A 678 116.68 92.94 10.46
C ASP A 678 117.74 92.77 9.38
N LYS A 679 117.41 92.13 8.25
CA LYS A 679 118.31 92.01 7.09
C LYS A 679 118.69 93.37 6.53
N ARG A 680 117.74 94.32 6.43
CA ARG A 680 118.04 95.70 6.00
C ARG A 680 119.01 96.38 6.97
N THR A 681 118.87 96.12 8.27
CA THR A 681 119.76 96.63 9.32
C THR A 681 121.17 96.02 9.24
N LEU A 682 121.27 94.69 9.21
CA LEU A 682 122.56 93.97 9.12
C LEU A 682 123.30 94.24 7.82
N GLN A 683 122.60 94.45 6.70
CA GLN A 683 123.22 94.88 5.45
C GLN A 683 123.86 96.27 5.57
N LYS A 684 123.23 97.19 6.33
CA LYS A 684 123.84 98.49 6.68
C LYS A 684 125.09 98.30 7.54
N GLU A 685 125.04 97.45 8.58
CA GLU A 685 126.19 97.19 9.46
C GLU A 685 127.35 96.46 8.77
N LYS A 686 127.09 95.44 7.96
CA LYS A 686 128.12 94.74 7.19
C LYS A 686 128.85 95.70 6.24
N LYS A 687 128.12 96.64 5.65
CA LYS A 687 128.70 97.68 4.79
C LYS A 687 129.65 98.58 5.60
N LYS A 688 129.30 98.88 6.85
CA LYS A 688 130.13 99.64 7.82
C LYS A 688 131.38 98.88 8.29
N LEU A 689 131.24 97.63 8.73
CA LEU A 689 132.37 96.81 9.19
C LEU A 689 133.38 96.51 8.06
N ARG A 690 132.90 96.32 6.82
CA ARG A 690 133.80 96.17 5.65
C ARG A 690 134.65 97.42 5.40
N SER A 691 134.12 98.62 5.64
CA SER A 691 134.93 99.84 5.62
C SER A 691 135.96 99.89 6.75
N GLU A 692 135.61 99.40 7.94
CA GLU A 692 136.52 99.40 9.11
C GLU A 692 137.66 98.36 9.00
N ILE A 693 137.38 97.13 8.54
CA ILE A 693 138.43 96.10 8.34
C ILE A 693 139.46 96.55 7.28
N LYS A 694 139.00 97.20 6.21
CA LYS A 694 139.91 97.78 5.20
C LYS A 694 140.87 98.80 5.80
N LEU A 695 140.43 99.57 6.78
CA LEU A 695 141.30 100.49 7.53
C LEU A 695 142.28 99.74 8.44
N MET A 696 141.85 98.64 9.06
CA MET A 696 142.66 97.89 10.03
C MET A 696 143.80 97.07 9.38
N GLN A 697 143.56 96.43 8.22
CA GLN A 697 144.60 95.65 7.51
C GLN A 697 145.72 96.54 6.93
N ALA A 698 145.48 97.83 6.77
CA ALA A 698 146.48 98.80 6.32
C ALA A 698 147.40 99.30 7.44
N SER A 699 147.14 98.93 8.71
CA SER A 699 147.89 99.45 9.85
C SER A 699 149.29 98.84 9.98
N LYS A 700 150.24 99.69 10.42
CA LYS A 700 151.64 99.31 10.70
C LYS A 700 151.77 98.17 11.72
N PHE A 701 150.80 98.03 12.63
CA PHE A 701 150.84 97.01 13.70
C PHE A 701 150.68 95.58 13.16
N TRP A 702 149.88 95.38 12.11
CA TRP A 702 149.63 94.05 11.54
C TRP A 702 150.85 93.48 10.82
N LYS A 703 151.60 94.34 10.11
CA LYS A 703 152.85 93.97 9.42
C LYS A 703 153.97 93.55 10.39
N VAL A 704 153.96 94.04 11.64
CA VAL A 704 154.92 93.65 12.67
C VAL A 704 154.60 92.27 13.24
N ARG A 705 153.31 91.95 13.43
CA ARG A 705 152.86 90.63 13.92
C ARG A 705 153.25 89.49 12.99
N GLU A 706 153.08 89.63 11.67
CA GLU A 706 153.46 88.58 10.71
C GLU A 706 154.94 88.24 10.77
N LYS A 707 155.81 89.26 10.86
CA LYS A 707 157.26 89.04 10.96
C LYS A 707 157.65 88.35 12.27
N TRP A 708 156.98 88.68 13.37
CA TRP A 708 157.25 88.08 14.69
C TRP A 708 156.86 86.59 14.74
N VAL A 709 155.78 86.20 14.06
CA VAL A 709 155.37 84.79 13.93
C VAL A 709 156.36 83.97 13.09
N SER A 710 156.94 84.59 12.05
CA SER A 710 157.96 83.93 11.22
C SER A 710 159.27 83.67 11.99
N LEU A 711 159.71 84.63 12.83
CA LEU A 711 160.91 84.49 13.66
C LEU A 711 160.76 83.40 14.74
N LYS A 712 159.57 83.30 15.35
CA LYS A 712 159.27 82.29 16.39
C LYS A 712 159.37 80.86 15.86
N LYS A 713 159.05 80.64 14.58
CA LYS A 713 159.12 79.30 13.95
C LYS A 713 160.56 78.80 13.72
N GLY A 714 161.56 79.68 13.65
CA GLY A 714 162.96 79.29 13.44
C GLY A 714 163.76 78.95 14.72
N LEU A 715 163.27 79.34 15.90
CA LEU A 715 164.03 79.33 17.16
C LEU A 715 163.65 78.19 18.14
N GLY A 716 162.83 77.21 17.74
CA GLY A 716 162.52 76.05 18.57
C GLY A 716 161.71 76.32 19.86
N LEU A 717 161.26 77.55 20.09
CA LEU A 717 160.34 77.92 21.17
C LEU A 717 158.90 77.88 20.65
N VAL A 718 158.33 76.69 20.65
CA VAL A 718 156.93 76.48 20.29
C VAL A 718 156.13 76.47 21.57
N ASP A 719 154.95 77.08 21.56
CA ASP A 719 153.84 76.45 22.28
C ASP A 719 152.51 76.77 21.62
N LYS A 720 151.77 75.67 21.41
CA LYS A 720 150.37 75.44 21.00
C LYS A 720 149.66 76.47 20.11
#